data_AF-A0A9R0S954-F1
#
_entry.id   AF-A0A9R0S954-F1
#
_cell.length_a   1.000
_cell.length_b   1.000
_cell.length_c   1.000
_cell.angle_alpha   90.00
_cell.angle_beta   90.00
_cell.angle_gamma   90.00
#
_symmetry.space_group_name_H-M   'P 1'
#
loop_
_entity.id
_entity.type
_entity.pdbx_description
1 polymer ?
#
loop_
_entity_poly.entity_id
_entity_poly.type
_entity_poly.pdbx_seq_one_letter_code
_entity_poly.pdbx_strand_id
1 'polypeptide(L)'
;MERQPPPPPAVETHFADLCKELEVDEGVASEAAALLEEGKGVFLTSPSFGSKSPEDVERLCFAFVLYCVAKLKGKGMKQESSRFRLWKILEGCKLKYNDFFKESQQLLSKIDHVLRGRYGTDWEDQLELKQLQSLVNLLADASRFYCKAFNELFLSASTGQEPGSTKSNPEYFCFGWLIFLALRSKSPELFKDLVSCIHGLVAILAILLIHVPAKFRSFTIEGSSHLIKQTVRGVDLLASLCHNYHTSEDRLREMMGKFHKAIEEFFSTKAVRASECKTETLDKIDTDGLIYFRDLLDKECFHSNFEKLEKLSSTTSWEGELDLKRFLINNDNIISAENSSRDFTNLSCPKRVFETLASPTKTIKNMLTVPSSPSSPANGGSVKVVQMTPVTSAMTTAKWLREVISLLPEKPSSKLEKFLSSCDTDLTSDVTKRVSIILEVIFPTKPSGHWSGSMGLNCTNAFDIPWAQARKMEASKLYYRVLEAICRAESLNTNVNNLTPLLSNERFHRCLIACSAELVLATHKTVIMMFPAVLESTGLTAFDLSKIIENFVRHEESLPRELKRHLNSLEEQLLESMAWEKGSSLYNSLVVARPSLASEINRLGLLAESMPSLDDIVARQNFHAEDLPATPSKKRAAYSDENGDSRSPKRLCIEPRSTLVDQISQTPPAKQSYTLKAKWRPLQSTFASPTVSNPVGGNEKCAEVGVHIFFSKVDLEVGCY
;
A
#
# COMPACT_ATOMS: atom_id res chain seq x y z
N MET A 1 -3.60 57.49 -23.69
CA MET A 1 -2.88 56.90 -22.54
C MET A 1 -3.76 55.81 -21.97
N GLU A 2 -3.61 54.59 -22.48
CA GLU A 2 -4.20 53.41 -21.85
C GLU A 2 -3.46 53.17 -20.53
N ARG A 3 -4.20 53.15 -19.43
CA ARG A 3 -3.64 52.86 -18.11
C ARG A 3 -3.12 51.43 -18.13
N GLN A 4 -1.83 51.26 -17.87
CA GLN A 4 -1.23 49.97 -17.57
C GLN A 4 -2.03 49.32 -16.42
N PRO A 5 -2.38 48.02 -16.52
CA PRO A 5 -3.01 47.31 -15.41
C PRO A 5 -2.09 47.35 -14.19
N PRO A 6 -2.64 47.38 -12.95
CA PRO A 6 -1.86 47.37 -11.73
C PRO A 6 -0.93 46.14 -11.69
N PRO A 7 0.25 46.23 -11.05
CA PRO A 7 1.12 45.08 -10.87
C PRO A 7 0.34 43.96 -10.15
N PRO A 8 0.57 42.68 -10.52
CA PRO A 8 -0.09 41.57 -9.85
C PRO A 8 0.24 41.60 -8.34
N PRO A 9 -0.71 41.22 -7.47
CA PRO A 9 -0.47 41.20 -6.03
C PRO A 9 0.70 40.27 -5.68
N ALA A 10 1.41 40.58 -4.59
CA ALA A 10 2.49 39.74 -4.09
C ALA A 10 1.91 38.38 -3.63
N VAL A 11 2.64 37.27 -3.83
CA VAL A 11 2.18 35.91 -3.49
C VAL A 11 1.69 35.81 -2.04
N GLU A 12 2.29 36.58 -1.13
CA GLU A 12 1.92 36.69 0.28
C GLU A 12 0.53 37.29 0.49
N THR A 13 0.11 38.22 -0.38
CA THR A 13 -1.25 38.80 -0.34
C THR A 13 -2.30 37.79 -0.78
N HIS A 14 -2.03 37.03 -1.85
CA HIS A 14 -2.92 35.94 -2.26
C HIS A 14 -3.05 34.86 -1.17
N PHE A 15 -1.93 34.52 -0.51
CA PHE A 15 -1.95 33.55 0.58
C PHE A 15 -2.76 34.05 1.78
N ALA A 16 -2.60 35.32 2.17
CA ALA A 16 -3.36 35.92 3.26
C ALA A 16 -4.86 35.99 2.96
N ASP A 17 -5.24 36.31 1.73
CA ASP A 17 -6.64 36.34 1.31
C ASP A 17 -7.27 34.94 1.33
N LEU A 18 -6.53 33.92 0.86
CA LEU A 18 -6.96 32.53 0.97
C LEU A 18 -7.17 32.11 2.44
N CYS A 19 -6.26 32.47 3.35
CA CYS A 19 -6.40 32.14 4.76
C CYS A 19 -7.64 32.79 5.39
N LYS A 20 -8.00 34.01 4.97
CA LYS A 20 -9.23 34.68 5.39
C LYS A 20 -10.47 34.00 4.83
N GLU A 21 -10.49 33.67 3.53
CA GLU A 21 -11.60 32.96 2.88
C GLU A 21 -11.87 31.60 3.55
N LEU A 22 -10.79 30.93 3.95
CA LEU A 22 -10.82 29.64 4.60
C LEU A 22 -11.14 29.70 6.11
N GLU A 23 -11.18 30.90 6.71
CA GLU A 23 -11.32 31.12 8.15
C GLU A 23 -10.26 30.35 8.97
N VAL A 24 -9.00 30.41 8.54
CA VAL A 24 -7.87 29.76 9.22
C VAL A 24 -7.54 30.51 10.51
N ASP A 25 -7.27 29.77 11.59
CA ASP A 25 -6.79 30.34 12.86
C ASP A 25 -5.56 31.23 12.64
N GLU A 26 -5.55 32.42 13.26
CA GLU A 26 -4.49 33.43 13.04
C GLU A 26 -3.10 32.89 13.37
N GLY A 27 -3.00 32.02 14.40
CA GLY A 27 -1.76 31.36 14.75
C GLY A 27 -1.31 30.36 13.67
N VAL A 28 -2.24 29.59 13.10
CA VAL A 28 -1.94 28.65 11.99
C VAL A 28 -1.56 29.44 10.73
N ALA A 29 -2.27 30.51 10.40
CA ALA A 29 -2.01 31.34 9.24
C ALA A 29 -0.64 32.04 9.30
N SER A 30 -0.27 32.58 10.46
CA SER A 30 1.03 33.23 10.67
C SER A 30 2.20 32.25 10.54
N GLU A 31 2.07 31.06 11.14
CA GLU A 31 3.08 29.99 11.04
C GLU A 31 3.21 29.47 9.59
N ALA A 32 2.08 29.32 8.90
CA ALA A 32 2.05 28.92 7.49
C ALA A 32 2.69 29.98 6.57
N ALA A 33 2.46 31.26 6.83
CA ALA A 33 3.14 32.33 6.10
C ALA A 33 4.66 32.31 6.33
N ALA A 34 5.11 32.05 7.56
CA ALA A 34 6.53 31.94 7.87
C ALA A 34 7.18 30.73 7.16
N LEU A 35 6.50 29.58 7.12
CA LEU A 35 6.96 28.39 6.39
C LEU A 35 7.00 28.64 4.87
N LEU A 36 6.01 29.35 4.33
CA LEU A 36 5.97 29.74 2.92
C LEU A 36 7.16 30.64 2.55
N GLU A 37 7.48 31.64 3.39
CA GLU A 37 8.60 32.55 3.14
C GLU A 37 9.96 31.84 3.22
N GLU A 38 10.16 30.94 4.19
CA GLU A 38 11.39 30.15 4.29
C GLU A 38 11.57 29.18 3.10
N GLY A 39 10.47 28.63 2.60
CA GLY A 39 10.46 27.73 1.44
C GLY A 39 10.31 28.43 0.08
N LYS A 40 10.19 29.77 0.04
CA LYS A 40 9.82 30.53 -1.17
C LYS A 40 10.74 30.28 -2.36
N GLY A 41 12.04 30.17 -2.09
CA GLY A 41 13.06 29.86 -3.10
C GLY A 41 12.92 28.46 -3.71
N VAL A 42 12.18 27.56 -3.07
CA VAL A 42 11.93 26.16 -3.49
C VAL A 42 10.54 26.01 -4.12
N PHE A 43 9.52 26.65 -3.56
CA PHE A 43 8.13 26.56 -4.00
C PHE A 43 7.88 27.23 -5.35
N LEU A 44 8.46 28.42 -5.59
CA LEU A 44 8.07 29.29 -6.70
C LEU A 44 9.04 29.30 -7.90
N THR A 45 10.15 28.56 -7.82
CA THR A 45 11.23 28.56 -8.84
C THR A 45 11.27 27.29 -9.70
N SER A 46 10.43 26.28 -9.42
CA SER A 46 10.60 24.95 -9.99
C SER A 46 9.93 24.75 -11.36
N PRO A 47 10.67 24.33 -12.40
CA PRO A 47 10.10 23.90 -13.69
C PRO A 47 9.51 22.47 -13.67
N SER A 48 9.35 21.83 -12.49
CA SER A 48 9.02 20.38 -12.39
C SER A 48 7.51 20.05 -12.29
N PHE A 49 6.61 21.03 -12.27
CA PHE A 49 5.16 20.80 -12.13
C PHE A 49 4.43 20.40 -13.44
N GLY A 50 5.18 20.09 -14.51
CA GLY A 50 4.61 19.80 -15.83
C GLY A 50 4.00 21.04 -16.50
N SER A 51 3.08 20.85 -17.45
CA SER A 51 2.39 21.93 -18.19
C SER A 51 1.31 22.65 -17.37
N LYS A 52 1.50 22.82 -16.06
CA LYS A 52 0.54 23.49 -15.16
C LYS A 52 0.75 25.01 -15.20
N SER A 53 -0.33 25.78 -15.02
CA SER A 53 -0.24 27.23 -14.99
C SER A 53 0.48 27.72 -13.71
N PRO A 54 1.10 28.91 -13.71
CA PRO A 54 1.71 29.48 -12.51
C PRO A 54 0.75 29.59 -11.33
N GLU A 55 -0.53 29.88 -11.60
CA GLU A 55 -1.58 29.95 -10.58
C GLU A 55 -1.86 28.58 -9.94
N ASP A 56 -1.80 27.48 -10.70
CA ASP A 56 -2.03 26.14 -10.17
C ASP A 56 -0.87 25.70 -9.26
N VAL A 57 0.36 26.08 -9.61
CA VAL A 57 1.55 25.84 -8.78
C VAL A 57 1.43 26.61 -7.47
N GLU A 58 1.00 27.87 -7.51
CA GLU A 58 0.77 28.70 -6.34
C GLU A 58 -0.28 28.08 -5.41
N ARG A 59 -1.45 27.69 -5.95
CA ARG A 59 -2.52 27.00 -5.21
C ARG A 59 -2.03 25.71 -4.56
N LEU A 60 -1.23 24.91 -5.27
CA LEU A 60 -0.63 23.67 -4.75
C LEU A 60 0.31 23.94 -3.58
N CYS A 61 1.17 24.96 -3.70
CA CYS A 61 2.09 25.34 -2.64
C CYS A 61 1.33 25.82 -1.39
N PHE A 62 0.31 26.67 -1.58
CA PHE A 62 -0.53 27.15 -0.47
C PHE A 62 -1.23 26.00 0.25
N ALA A 63 -1.84 25.08 -0.52
CA ALA A 63 -2.50 23.92 0.05
C ALA A 63 -1.54 23.04 0.87
N PHE A 64 -0.33 22.82 0.33
CA PHE A 64 0.68 21.99 0.97
C PHE A 64 1.21 22.60 2.27
N VAL A 65 1.55 23.89 2.25
CA VAL A 65 2.01 24.62 3.44
C VAL A 65 0.94 24.65 4.53
N LEU A 66 -0.31 24.95 4.18
CA LEU A 66 -1.43 24.92 5.12
C LEU A 66 -1.63 23.53 5.72
N TYR A 67 -1.53 22.47 4.91
CA TYR A 67 -1.64 21.10 5.39
C TYR A 67 -0.53 20.75 6.38
N CYS A 68 0.73 21.08 6.07
CA CYS A 68 1.87 20.84 6.96
C CYS A 68 1.66 21.51 8.32
N VAL A 69 1.34 22.80 8.34
CA VAL A 69 1.16 23.53 9.60
C VAL A 69 -0.06 23.07 10.37
N ALA A 70 -1.20 22.84 9.70
CA ALA A 70 -2.42 22.36 10.34
C ALA A 70 -2.24 20.99 11.02
N LYS A 71 -1.41 20.12 10.43
CA LYS A 71 -1.09 18.80 11.00
C LYS A 71 -0.04 18.85 12.11
N LEU A 72 1.09 19.51 11.87
CA LEU A 72 2.26 19.47 12.74
C LEU A 72 2.09 20.37 13.99
N LYS A 73 1.36 21.48 13.88
CA LYS A 73 1.10 22.37 15.03
C LYS A 73 0.06 21.82 16.03
N GLY A 74 -0.80 20.90 15.59
CA GLY A 74 -1.99 20.45 16.34
C GLY A 74 -1.72 19.59 17.59
N LYS A 75 -0.47 19.32 17.97
CA LYS A 75 -0.13 18.44 19.09
C LYS A 75 0.01 19.26 20.39
N GLY A 76 -1.12 19.59 21.03
CA GLY A 76 -1.12 20.27 22.34
C GLY A 76 -2.42 20.98 22.74
N MET A 77 -3.35 21.21 21.80
CA MET A 77 -4.67 21.78 22.13
C MET A 77 -5.67 20.67 22.44
N LYS A 78 -6.44 20.84 23.53
CA LYS A 78 -7.54 19.92 23.89
C LYS A 78 -8.56 19.87 22.74
N GLN A 79 -8.70 18.69 22.15
CA GLN A 79 -9.85 18.07 21.47
C GLN A 79 -10.72 18.90 20.50
N GLU A 80 -10.64 18.49 19.22
CA GLU A 80 -11.67 18.42 18.16
C GLU A 80 -12.21 19.66 17.43
N SER A 81 -12.06 20.90 17.90
CA SER A 81 -12.70 22.05 17.21
C SER A 81 -11.81 22.85 16.25
N SER A 82 -10.48 22.70 16.25
CA SER A 82 -9.57 23.61 15.50
C SER A 82 -8.68 22.95 14.44
N ARG A 83 -8.82 21.66 14.13
CA ARG A 83 -7.98 21.02 13.10
C ARG A 83 -8.51 21.37 11.71
N PHE A 84 -7.79 22.23 11.01
CA PHE A 84 -8.09 22.59 9.62
C PHE A 84 -7.93 21.37 8.71
N ARG A 85 -9.02 20.94 8.05
CA ARG A 85 -9.12 19.66 7.32
C ARG A 85 -8.67 19.81 5.86
N LEU A 86 -8.02 18.78 5.30
CA LEU A 86 -7.50 18.75 3.93
C LEU A 86 -8.57 19.04 2.90
N TRP A 87 -9.77 18.46 2.99
CA TRP A 87 -10.82 18.76 2.03
C TRP A 87 -11.22 20.23 1.99
N LYS A 88 -11.21 20.94 3.14
CA LYS A 88 -11.50 22.38 3.23
C LYS A 88 -10.37 23.18 2.59
N ILE A 89 -9.11 22.80 2.82
CA ILE A 89 -7.94 23.37 2.13
C ILE A 89 -8.07 23.22 0.62
N LEU A 90 -8.31 22.00 0.14
CA LEU A 90 -8.36 21.68 -1.28
C LEU A 90 -9.56 22.35 -1.97
N GLU A 91 -10.69 22.48 -1.28
CA GLU A 91 -11.84 23.22 -1.78
C GLU A 91 -11.50 24.70 -2.01
N GLY A 92 -10.96 25.40 -1.00
CA GLY A 92 -10.57 26.81 -1.18
C GLY A 92 -9.49 26.99 -2.23
N CYS A 93 -8.57 26.03 -2.33
CA CYS A 93 -7.53 26.04 -3.36
C CYS A 93 -8.01 25.55 -4.74
N LYS A 94 -9.26 25.05 -4.85
CA LYS A 94 -9.83 24.47 -6.08
C LYS A 94 -8.99 23.33 -6.66
N LEU A 95 -8.44 22.48 -5.81
CA LEU A 95 -7.56 21.36 -6.16
C LEU A 95 -8.25 20.01 -5.99
N LYS A 96 -7.89 19.04 -6.84
CA LYS A 96 -8.26 17.64 -6.66
C LYS A 96 -7.22 16.94 -5.78
N TYR A 97 -7.64 15.92 -5.02
CA TYR A 97 -6.73 15.11 -4.19
C TYR A 97 -5.57 14.50 -4.98
N ASN A 98 -5.84 13.94 -6.16
CA ASN A 98 -4.81 13.33 -6.99
C ASN A 98 -3.72 14.34 -7.40
N ASP A 99 -4.11 15.57 -7.71
CA ASP A 99 -3.17 16.64 -8.07
C ASP A 99 -2.33 17.07 -6.87
N PHE A 100 -2.97 17.22 -5.70
CA PHE A 100 -2.28 17.53 -4.46
C PHE A 100 -1.23 16.47 -4.10
N PHE A 101 -1.63 15.20 -4.03
CA PHE A 101 -0.76 14.11 -3.59
C PHE A 101 0.37 13.78 -4.58
N LYS A 102 0.15 13.99 -5.87
CA LYS A 102 1.19 13.76 -6.89
C LYS A 102 2.35 14.74 -6.74
N GLU A 103 2.04 16.00 -6.44
CA GLU A 103 3.04 17.06 -6.35
C GLU A 103 3.60 17.22 -4.93
N SER A 104 2.82 16.88 -3.91
CA SER A 104 3.23 17.02 -2.50
C SER A 104 4.45 16.18 -2.15
N GLN A 105 4.64 14.99 -2.74
CA GLN A 105 5.85 14.19 -2.53
C GLN A 105 7.12 14.88 -3.07
N GLN A 106 7.01 15.56 -4.21
CA GLN A 106 8.14 16.32 -4.74
C GLN A 106 8.46 17.52 -3.86
N LEU A 107 7.44 18.24 -3.40
CA LEU A 107 7.59 19.36 -2.49
C LEU A 107 8.25 18.91 -1.18
N LEU A 108 7.79 17.79 -0.62
CA LEU A 108 8.30 17.18 0.61
C LEU A 108 9.81 16.97 0.55
N SER A 109 10.29 16.34 -0.53
CA SER A 109 11.72 16.06 -0.71
C SER A 109 12.60 17.32 -0.74
N LYS A 110 12.05 18.46 -1.18
CA LYS A 110 12.78 19.71 -1.30
C LYS A 110 12.77 20.53 0.00
N ILE A 111 11.73 20.39 0.83
CA ILE A 111 11.58 21.13 2.09
C ILE A 111 11.88 20.30 3.35
N ASP A 112 12.33 19.05 3.22
CA ASP A 112 12.69 18.18 4.37
C ASP A 112 13.58 18.90 5.39
N HIS A 113 14.62 19.59 4.92
CA HIS A 113 15.53 20.32 5.81
C HIS A 113 14.83 21.44 6.61
N VAL A 114 13.87 22.14 6.01
CA VAL A 114 13.08 23.19 6.67
C VAL A 114 12.13 22.59 7.70
N LEU A 115 11.41 21.53 7.32
CA LEU A 115 10.47 20.82 8.22
C LEU A 115 11.20 20.19 9.40
N ARG A 116 12.35 19.56 9.15
CA ARG A 116 13.22 18.97 10.19
C ARG A 116 13.73 20.01 11.17
N GLY A 117 14.09 21.20 10.67
CA GLY A 117 14.52 22.32 11.50
C GLY A 117 13.42 22.87 12.40
N ARG A 118 12.18 22.94 11.92
CA ARG A 118 11.04 23.51 12.67
C ARG A 118 10.33 22.52 13.59
N TYR A 119 10.13 21.28 13.14
CA TYR A 119 9.24 20.32 13.79
C TYR A 119 9.97 19.10 14.37
N GLY A 120 11.29 19.00 14.22
CA GLY A 120 12.09 17.88 14.70
C GLY A 120 12.26 16.77 13.67
N THR A 121 12.99 15.71 14.00
CA THR A 121 13.32 14.62 13.07
C THR A 121 12.19 13.63 12.83
N ASP A 122 11.14 13.65 13.65
CA ASP A 122 9.96 12.79 13.57
C ASP A 122 8.78 13.46 12.83
N TRP A 123 9.03 14.56 12.12
CA TRP A 123 7.99 15.33 11.44
C TRP A 123 7.25 14.50 10.37
N GLU A 124 7.92 13.58 9.67
CA GLU A 124 7.29 12.70 8.67
C GLU A 124 6.23 11.80 9.29
N ASP A 125 6.56 11.20 10.43
CA ASP A 125 5.66 10.35 11.21
C ASP A 125 4.46 11.13 11.76
N GLN A 126 4.64 12.43 12.00
CA GLN A 126 3.55 13.30 12.45
C GLN A 126 2.66 13.81 11.30
N LEU A 127 3.24 14.01 10.10
CA LEU A 127 2.52 14.53 8.94
C LEU A 127 1.61 13.47 8.30
N GLU A 128 2.04 12.21 8.33
CA GLU A 128 1.31 11.02 7.85
C GLU A 128 0.82 11.13 6.39
N LEU A 129 1.51 11.93 5.57
CA LEU A 129 1.06 12.26 4.21
C LEU A 129 0.99 11.01 3.31
N LYS A 130 1.96 10.10 3.45
CA LYS A 130 2.00 8.84 2.68
C LYS A 130 0.85 7.91 3.07
N GLN A 131 0.56 7.79 4.37
CA GLN A 131 -0.57 7.00 4.89
C GLN A 131 -1.90 7.56 4.38
N LEU A 132 -2.08 8.88 4.44
CA LEU A 132 -3.28 9.54 3.95
C LEU A 132 -3.45 9.38 2.43
N GLN A 133 -2.37 9.52 1.66
CA GLN A 133 -2.37 9.26 0.21
C GLN A 133 -2.78 7.82 -0.11
N SER A 134 -2.27 6.85 0.65
CA SER A 134 -2.61 5.43 0.50
C SER A 134 -4.10 5.18 0.78
N LEU A 135 -4.64 5.80 1.83
CA LEU A 135 -6.07 5.74 2.15
C LEU A 135 -6.95 6.37 1.06
N VAL A 136 -6.56 7.53 0.52
CA VAL A 136 -7.27 8.18 -0.58
C VAL A 136 -7.30 7.29 -1.82
N ASN A 137 -6.16 6.70 -2.18
CA ASN A 137 -6.06 5.78 -3.30
C ASN A 137 -6.93 4.53 -3.10
N LEU A 138 -6.92 3.97 -1.90
CA LEU A 138 -7.76 2.84 -1.50
C LEU A 138 -9.26 3.14 -1.69
N LEU A 139 -9.73 4.28 -1.17
CA LEU A 139 -11.12 4.70 -1.32
C LEU A 139 -11.47 5.01 -2.78
N ALA A 140 -10.53 5.54 -3.56
CA ALA A 140 -10.73 5.82 -4.98
C ALA A 140 -10.90 4.54 -5.80
N ASP A 141 -10.09 3.51 -5.51
CA ASP A 141 -10.24 2.19 -6.13
C ASP A 141 -11.56 1.52 -5.75
N ALA A 142 -11.92 1.59 -4.47
CA ALA A 142 -13.17 1.06 -3.96
C ALA A 142 -14.40 1.77 -4.58
N SER A 143 -14.37 3.10 -4.71
CA SER A 143 -15.46 3.88 -5.30
C SER A 143 -15.62 3.59 -6.80
N ARG A 144 -14.53 3.47 -7.56
CA ARG A 144 -14.55 3.08 -8.97
C ARG A 144 -15.16 1.69 -9.17
N PHE A 145 -14.79 0.74 -8.31
CA PHE A 145 -15.40 -0.59 -8.34
C PHE A 145 -16.90 -0.54 -8.06
N TYR A 146 -17.30 0.15 -6.99
CA TYR A 146 -18.70 0.27 -6.62
C TYR A 146 -19.53 0.94 -7.71
N CYS A 147 -19.03 2.03 -8.30
CA CYS A 147 -19.63 2.70 -9.47
C CYS A 147 -19.86 1.72 -10.62
N LYS A 148 -18.81 1.00 -11.04
CA LYS A 148 -18.94 0.03 -12.13
C LYS A 148 -19.95 -1.08 -11.80
N ALA A 149 -19.82 -1.71 -10.64
CA ALA A 149 -20.67 -2.83 -10.25
C ALA A 149 -22.13 -2.42 -10.04
N PHE A 150 -22.37 -1.25 -9.44
CA PHE A 150 -23.71 -0.70 -9.30
C PHE A 150 -24.32 -0.41 -10.67
N ASN A 151 -23.57 0.22 -11.58
CA ASN A 151 -24.07 0.53 -12.92
C ASN A 151 -24.41 -0.75 -13.71
N GLU A 152 -23.59 -1.79 -13.61
CA GLU A 152 -23.89 -3.09 -14.23
C GLU A 152 -25.21 -3.69 -13.72
N LEU A 153 -25.58 -3.47 -12.45
CA LEU A 153 -26.76 -4.06 -11.81
C LEU A 153 -28.02 -3.19 -11.87
N PHE A 154 -27.89 -1.87 -11.97
CA PHE A 154 -28.99 -0.91 -11.80
C PHE A 154 -29.14 0.14 -12.92
N LEU A 155 -28.18 0.25 -13.86
CA LEU A 155 -28.30 1.16 -15.01
C LEU A 155 -28.61 0.38 -16.30
N SER A 156 -29.79 0.64 -16.86
CA SER A 156 -30.24 0.05 -18.13
C SER A 156 -29.73 0.85 -19.34
N ALA A 157 -29.18 0.16 -20.34
CA ALA A 157 -28.99 0.70 -21.67
C ALA A 157 -30.36 0.71 -22.39
N SER A 158 -31.03 1.86 -22.42
CA SER A 158 -32.29 2.03 -23.15
C SER A 158 -32.13 1.62 -24.61
N THR A 159 -32.74 0.50 -24.98
CA THR A 159 -33.13 0.22 -26.36
C THR A 159 -34.56 0.74 -26.52
N GLY A 160 -34.69 1.95 -27.07
CA GLY A 160 -35.91 2.36 -27.78
C GLY A 160 -37.06 3.00 -26.98
N GLN A 161 -36.79 3.81 -25.96
CA GLN A 161 -37.83 4.73 -25.42
C GLN A 161 -37.39 6.19 -25.40
N GLU A 162 -38.37 7.05 -25.72
CA GLU A 162 -38.39 8.51 -25.84
C GLU A 162 -37.40 9.29 -24.95
N PRO A 163 -36.80 10.37 -25.46
CA PRO A 163 -35.78 11.15 -24.77
C PRO A 163 -36.40 11.98 -23.64
N GLY A 164 -36.57 11.40 -22.45
CA GLY A 164 -37.08 12.15 -21.30
C GLY A 164 -37.06 11.48 -19.92
N SER A 165 -36.87 10.16 -19.78
CA SER A 165 -37.03 9.51 -18.45
C SER A 165 -35.98 8.47 -18.04
N THR A 166 -34.83 8.38 -18.69
CA THR A 166 -33.71 7.56 -18.21
C THR A 166 -33.01 8.23 -17.02
N LYS A 167 -33.70 8.29 -15.88
CA LYS A 167 -33.10 8.70 -14.61
C LYS A 167 -32.42 7.49 -13.98
N SER A 168 -31.09 7.44 -14.10
CA SER A 168 -30.25 6.96 -12.99
C SER A 168 -30.87 7.49 -11.69
N ASN A 169 -31.10 6.64 -10.69
CA ASN A 169 -31.50 7.15 -9.38
C ASN A 169 -30.24 7.28 -8.51
N PRO A 170 -29.51 8.43 -8.59
CA PRO A 170 -28.24 8.60 -7.90
C PRO A 170 -28.38 8.44 -6.39
N GLU A 171 -29.60 8.58 -5.85
CA GLU A 171 -29.90 8.46 -4.44
C GLU A 171 -29.63 7.04 -3.90
N TYR A 172 -29.96 5.97 -4.63
CA TYR A 172 -29.67 4.59 -4.18
C TYR A 172 -28.18 4.26 -4.24
N PHE A 173 -27.48 4.79 -5.26
CA PHE A 173 -26.04 4.69 -5.37
C PHE A 173 -25.36 5.35 -4.16
N CYS A 174 -25.70 6.61 -3.89
CA CYS A 174 -25.21 7.37 -2.76
C CYS A 174 -25.57 6.70 -1.42
N PHE A 175 -26.80 6.19 -1.27
CA PHE A 175 -27.25 5.53 -0.05
C PHE A 175 -26.38 4.33 0.30
N GLY A 176 -26.11 3.44 -0.66
CA GLY A 176 -25.23 2.29 -0.43
C GLY A 176 -23.80 2.69 -0.07
N TRP A 177 -23.26 3.72 -0.73
CA TRP A 177 -21.94 4.26 -0.38
C TRP A 177 -21.89 4.86 1.03
N LEU A 178 -22.92 5.61 1.41
CA LEU A 178 -23.00 6.21 2.74
C LEU A 178 -23.13 5.16 3.85
N ILE A 179 -23.87 4.06 3.62
CA ILE A 179 -23.90 2.94 4.59
C ILE A 179 -22.53 2.28 4.72
N PHE A 180 -21.84 2.04 3.60
CA PHE A 180 -20.47 1.50 3.61
C PHE A 180 -19.55 2.37 4.50
N LEU A 181 -19.58 3.68 4.27
CA LEU A 181 -18.79 4.63 5.04
C LEU A 181 -19.20 4.69 6.51
N ALA A 182 -20.50 4.67 6.80
CA ALA A 182 -21.01 4.69 8.17
C ALA A 182 -20.51 3.47 8.97
N LEU A 183 -20.54 2.27 8.39
CA LEU A 183 -19.98 1.08 9.05
C LEU A 183 -18.46 1.17 9.15
N ARG A 184 -17.77 1.64 8.10
CA ARG A 184 -16.31 1.81 8.12
C ARG A 184 -15.85 2.79 9.20
N SER A 185 -16.58 3.86 9.40
CA SER A 185 -16.25 4.87 10.41
C SER A 185 -16.48 4.34 11.82
N LYS A 186 -17.54 3.53 12.02
CA LYS A 186 -17.86 2.89 13.31
C LYS A 186 -16.94 1.70 13.64
N SER A 187 -16.50 0.98 12.61
CA SER A 187 -15.72 -0.26 12.68
C SER A 187 -14.56 -0.23 11.67
N PRO A 188 -13.57 0.66 11.84
CA PRO A 188 -12.44 0.79 10.91
C PRO A 188 -11.58 -0.49 10.82
N GLU A 189 -11.60 -1.31 11.87
CA GLU A 189 -10.92 -2.62 11.94
C GLU A 189 -11.36 -3.60 10.84
N LEU A 190 -12.59 -3.45 10.33
CA LEU A 190 -13.13 -4.30 9.28
C LEU A 190 -12.59 -3.95 7.88
N PHE A 191 -12.02 -2.75 7.68
CA PHE A 191 -11.71 -2.21 6.35
C PHE A 191 -10.29 -1.68 6.24
N LYS A 192 -9.33 -2.52 6.63
CA LYS A 192 -7.89 -2.19 6.68
C LYS A 192 -7.19 -2.22 5.31
N ASP A 193 -7.84 -2.79 4.30
CA ASP A 193 -7.25 -3.09 3.01
C ASP A 193 -8.30 -3.10 1.89
N LEU A 194 -7.85 -3.11 0.63
CA LEU A 194 -8.74 -2.99 -0.52
C LEU A 194 -9.68 -4.16 -0.61
N VAL A 195 -9.19 -5.37 -0.37
CA VAL A 195 -9.97 -6.61 -0.44
C VAL A 195 -11.15 -6.55 0.54
N SER A 196 -10.91 -6.09 1.77
CA SER A 196 -11.95 -5.96 2.79
C SER A 196 -12.97 -4.87 2.44
N CYS A 197 -12.53 -3.74 1.86
CA CYS A 197 -13.44 -2.73 1.31
C CYS A 197 -14.34 -3.31 0.21
N ILE A 198 -13.79 -4.10 -0.71
CA ILE A 198 -14.55 -4.72 -1.80
C ILE A 198 -15.54 -5.75 -1.26
N HIS A 199 -15.16 -6.58 -0.29
CA HIS A 199 -16.11 -7.47 0.40
C HIS A 199 -17.26 -6.69 1.03
N GLY A 200 -16.96 -5.54 1.66
CA GLY A 200 -17.96 -4.62 2.18
C GLY A 200 -18.92 -4.11 1.13
N LEU A 201 -18.39 -3.61 0.01
CA LEU A 201 -19.18 -3.07 -1.08
C LEU A 201 -20.01 -4.13 -1.80
N VAL A 202 -19.52 -5.38 -1.92
CA VAL A 202 -20.32 -6.49 -2.46
C VAL A 202 -21.46 -6.86 -1.51
N ALA A 203 -21.25 -6.79 -0.18
CA ALA A 203 -22.33 -6.94 0.79
C ALA A 203 -23.38 -5.83 0.65
N ILE A 204 -22.96 -4.59 0.43
CA ILE A 204 -23.87 -3.47 0.12
C ILE A 204 -24.64 -3.74 -1.18
N LEU A 205 -23.99 -4.20 -2.24
CA LEU A 205 -24.67 -4.53 -3.50
C LEU A 205 -25.72 -5.64 -3.29
N ALA A 206 -25.44 -6.64 -2.45
CA ALA A 206 -26.41 -7.67 -2.08
C ALA A 206 -27.62 -7.07 -1.34
N ILE A 207 -27.36 -6.20 -0.34
CA ILE A 207 -28.42 -5.50 0.41
C ILE A 207 -29.26 -4.62 -0.54
N LEU A 208 -28.63 -3.87 -1.44
CA LEU A 208 -29.33 -3.06 -2.42
C LEU A 208 -30.16 -3.93 -3.37
N LEU A 209 -29.64 -5.07 -3.85
CA LEU A 209 -30.42 -5.99 -4.68
C LEU A 209 -31.64 -6.54 -3.94
N ILE A 210 -31.56 -6.74 -2.62
CA ILE A 210 -32.68 -7.20 -1.79
C ILE A 210 -33.76 -6.12 -1.60
N HIS A 211 -33.38 -4.85 -1.48
CA HIS A 211 -34.28 -3.78 -1.02
C HIS A 211 -34.68 -2.77 -2.12
N VAL A 212 -33.84 -2.53 -3.12
CA VAL A 212 -34.15 -1.59 -4.21
C VAL A 212 -35.25 -2.19 -5.09
N PRO A 213 -36.34 -1.45 -5.40
CA PRO A 213 -37.44 -1.97 -6.22
C PRO A 213 -36.97 -2.56 -7.55
N ALA A 214 -37.51 -3.73 -7.93
CA ALA A 214 -37.09 -4.50 -9.10
C ALA A 214 -37.04 -3.69 -10.42
N LYS A 215 -37.93 -2.71 -10.60
CA LYS A 215 -37.99 -1.83 -11.77
C LYS A 215 -36.72 -0.99 -12.01
N PHE A 216 -35.87 -0.84 -11.00
CA PHE A 216 -34.60 -0.13 -11.10
C PHE A 216 -33.40 -1.05 -11.36
N ARG A 217 -33.62 -2.36 -11.52
CA ARG A 217 -32.57 -3.28 -11.95
C ARG A 217 -32.35 -3.15 -13.46
N SER A 218 -31.11 -3.31 -13.91
CA SER A 218 -30.76 -3.31 -15.33
C SER A 218 -31.18 -4.62 -16.05
N PHE A 219 -31.58 -5.65 -15.30
CA PHE A 219 -31.87 -6.99 -15.82
C PHE A 219 -33.06 -7.65 -15.10
N THR A 220 -33.64 -8.66 -15.76
CA THR A 220 -34.58 -9.61 -15.16
C THR A 220 -33.82 -10.77 -14.52
N ILE A 221 -34.21 -11.20 -13.31
CA ILE A 221 -33.49 -12.26 -12.56
C ILE A 221 -33.36 -13.56 -13.37
N GLU A 222 -34.40 -13.93 -14.09
CA GLU A 222 -34.44 -15.14 -14.89
C GLU A 222 -33.55 -15.02 -16.14
N GLY A 223 -32.63 -15.95 -16.33
CA GLY A 223 -31.71 -15.98 -17.48
C GLY A 223 -30.62 -14.90 -17.46
N SER A 224 -30.46 -14.16 -16.35
CA SER A 224 -29.46 -13.10 -16.23
C SER A 224 -28.03 -13.64 -16.28
N SER A 225 -27.18 -13.02 -17.10
CA SER A 225 -25.73 -13.24 -17.03
C SER A 225 -25.10 -12.66 -15.76
N HIS A 226 -25.81 -11.81 -15.02
CA HIS A 226 -25.35 -11.24 -13.76
C HIS A 226 -25.61 -12.16 -12.57
N LEU A 227 -26.65 -13.00 -12.61
CA LEU A 227 -26.97 -13.92 -11.51
C LEU A 227 -27.07 -15.36 -12.02
N ILE A 228 -25.91 -16.01 -12.12
CA ILE A 228 -25.79 -17.30 -12.81
C ILE A 228 -25.97 -18.52 -11.91
N LYS A 229 -25.91 -18.37 -10.58
CA LYS A 229 -26.01 -19.48 -9.63
C LYS A 229 -27.47 -19.69 -9.23
N GLN A 230 -27.89 -20.94 -9.20
CA GLN A 230 -29.27 -21.34 -8.92
C GLN A 230 -29.30 -22.40 -7.82
N THR A 231 -30.36 -22.36 -7.03
CA THR A 231 -30.78 -23.41 -6.11
C THR A 231 -32.10 -24.01 -6.59
N VAL A 232 -32.60 -25.02 -5.88
CA VAL A 232 -33.92 -25.62 -6.15
C VAL A 232 -35.05 -24.59 -5.96
N ARG A 233 -34.84 -23.56 -5.13
CA ARG A 233 -35.86 -22.56 -4.75
C ARG A 233 -35.82 -21.29 -5.59
N GLY A 234 -34.77 -21.07 -6.39
CA GLY A 234 -34.61 -19.87 -7.20
C GLY A 234 -33.15 -19.52 -7.42
N VAL A 235 -32.87 -18.25 -7.73
CA VAL A 235 -31.51 -17.75 -7.94
C VAL A 235 -30.79 -17.59 -6.60
N ASP A 236 -29.58 -18.14 -6.51
CA ASP A 236 -28.69 -17.91 -5.37
C ASP A 236 -27.96 -16.58 -5.58
N LEU A 237 -28.48 -15.55 -4.92
CA LEU A 237 -27.93 -14.20 -5.00
C LEU A 237 -26.48 -14.16 -4.49
N LEU A 238 -26.21 -14.76 -3.34
CA LEU A 238 -24.90 -14.64 -2.69
C LEU A 238 -23.85 -15.43 -3.45
N ALA A 239 -24.15 -16.67 -3.85
CA ALA A 239 -23.24 -17.47 -4.66
C ALA A 239 -22.96 -16.81 -6.02
N SER A 240 -23.96 -16.16 -6.62
CA SER A 240 -23.79 -15.41 -7.88
C SER A 240 -22.85 -14.22 -7.72
N LEU A 241 -23.03 -13.40 -6.69
CA LEU A 241 -22.15 -12.26 -6.39
C LEU A 241 -20.73 -12.74 -6.04
N CYS A 242 -20.60 -13.83 -5.28
CA CYS A 242 -19.31 -14.45 -4.97
C CYS A 242 -18.58 -14.90 -6.23
N HIS A 243 -19.29 -15.51 -7.17
CA HIS A 243 -18.72 -15.92 -8.45
C HIS A 243 -18.21 -14.73 -9.25
N ASN A 244 -19.01 -13.66 -9.38
CA ASN A 244 -18.70 -12.51 -10.23
C ASN A 244 -17.57 -11.62 -9.68
N TYR A 245 -17.50 -11.48 -8.35
CA TYR A 245 -16.58 -10.55 -7.69
C TYR A 245 -15.45 -11.26 -6.93
N HIS A 246 -15.33 -12.60 -7.08
CA HIS A 246 -14.30 -13.42 -6.44
C HIS A 246 -14.23 -13.32 -4.91
N THR A 247 -15.36 -13.05 -4.24
CA THR A 247 -15.49 -13.14 -2.78
C THR A 247 -15.84 -14.57 -2.33
N SER A 248 -15.77 -14.88 -1.03
CA SER A 248 -16.33 -16.13 -0.46
C SER A 248 -17.70 -15.87 0.15
N GLU A 249 -18.56 -16.89 0.12
CA GLU A 249 -19.88 -16.83 0.72
C GLU A 249 -19.82 -16.61 2.24
N ASP A 250 -18.92 -17.30 2.94
CA ASP A 250 -18.75 -17.13 4.39
C ASP A 250 -18.42 -15.68 4.75
N ARG A 251 -17.47 -15.08 4.02
CA ARG A 251 -17.04 -13.69 4.24
C ARG A 251 -18.13 -12.69 3.87
N LEU A 252 -18.86 -12.97 2.79
CA LEU A 252 -19.98 -12.13 2.35
C LEU A 252 -21.11 -12.16 3.39
N ARG A 253 -21.48 -13.34 3.90
CA ARG A 253 -22.49 -13.51 4.95
C ARG A 253 -22.08 -12.83 6.26
N GLU A 254 -20.83 -13.00 6.68
CA GLU A 254 -20.27 -12.31 7.84
C GLU A 254 -20.41 -10.79 7.71
N MET A 255 -19.97 -10.24 6.57
CA MET A 255 -20.01 -8.80 6.31
C MET A 255 -21.44 -8.25 6.22
N MET A 256 -22.34 -8.98 5.55
CA MET A 256 -23.77 -8.64 5.55
C MET A 256 -24.35 -8.61 6.95
N GLY A 257 -24.00 -9.56 7.82
CA GLY A 257 -24.41 -9.55 9.23
C GLY A 257 -23.97 -8.29 9.98
N LYS A 258 -22.74 -7.81 9.74
CA LYS A 258 -22.25 -6.55 10.31
C LYS A 258 -23.04 -5.35 9.80
N PHE A 259 -23.34 -5.30 8.50
CA PHE A 259 -24.18 -4.25 7.92
C PHE A 259 -25.61 -4.29 8.43
N HIS A 260 -26.23 -5.46 8.55
CA HIS A 260 -27.57 -5.59 9.09
C HIS A 260 -27.65 -5.04 10.52
N LYS A 261 -26.69 -5.40 11.38
CA LYS A 261 -26.61 -4.86 12.74
C LYS A 261 -26.45 -3.32 12.74
N ALA A 262 -25.60 -2.79 11.86
CA ALA A 262 -25.44 -1.34 11.74
C ALA A 262 -26.70 -0.64 11.24
N ILE A 263 -27.42 -1.24 10.29
CA ILE A 263 -28.70 -0.74 9.78
C ILE A 263 -29.75 -0.70 10.89
N GLU A 264 -29.87 -1.76 11.69
CA GLU A 264 -30.77 -1.80 12.84
C GLU A 264 -30.45 -0.68 13.84
N GLU A 265 -29.16 -0.48 14.15
CA GLU A 265 -28.72 0.54 15.10
C GLU A 265 -28.90 1.98 14.57
N PHE A 266 -28.71 2.23 13.27
CA PHE A 266 -28.80 3.57 12.70
C PHE A 266 -30.23 4.03 12.42
N PHE A 267 -31.08 3.11 11.96
CA PHE A 267 -32.44 3.46 11.54
C PHE A 267 -33.52 3.04 12.54
N SER A 268 -33.15 2.28 13.58
CA SER A 268 -34.09 1.64 14.50
C SER A 268 -35.10 0.73 13.79
N THR A 269 -34.73 0.22 12.60
CA THR A 269 -35.56 -0.70 11.82
C THR A 269 -35.39 -2.12 12.32
N LYS A 270 -36.45 -2.93 12.25
CA LYS A 270 -36.40 -4.34 12.67
C LYS A 270 -36.07 -5.26 11.49
N ALA A 271 -35.06 -6.11 11.63
CA ALA A 271 -34.78 -7.17 10.66
C ALA A 271 -35.93 -8.20 10.62
N VAL A 272 -36.34 -8.59 9.41
CA VAL A 272 -37.31 -9.66 9.16
C VAL A 272 -36.68 -10.67 8.20
N ARG A 273 -37.08 -11.94 8.27
CA ARG A 273 -36.64 -12.93 7.28
C ARG A 273 -37.22 -12.56 5.91
N ALA A 274 -36.37 -12.59 4.88
CA ALA A 274 -36.82 -12.28 3.52
C ALA A 274 -37.93 -13.23 3.03
N SER A 275 -37.95 -14.48 3.49
CA SER A 275 -39.00 -15.46 3.20
C SER A 275 -40.38 -15.11 3.77
N GLU A 276 -40.44 -14.25 4.79
CA GLU A 276 -41.69 -13.74 5.39
C GLU A 276 -42.21 -12.48 4.65
N CYS A 277 -41.44 -11.96 3.68
CA CYS A 277 -41.80 -10.79 2.88
C CYS A 277 -42.26 -11.20 1.48
N LYS A 278 -43.49 -10.80 1.11
CA LYS A 278 -44.01 -10.92 -0.25
C LYS A 278 -43.78 -9.62 -1.02
N THR A 279 -42.55 -9.40 -1.47
CA THR A 279 -42.20 -8.22 -2.28
C THR A 279 -41.83 -8.66 -3.70
N GLU A 280 -42.27 -7.89 -4.70
CA GLU A 280 -41.91 -8.13 -6.12
C GLU A 280 -40.37 -8.11 -6.33
N THR A 281 -39.65 -7.40 -5.47
CA THR A 281 -38.19 -7.36 -5.45
C THR A 281 -37.57 -8.74 -5.27
N LEU A 282 -38.16 -9.59 -4.43
CA LEU A 282 -37.61 -10.91 -4.09
C LEU A 282 -38.13 -12.04 -4.97
N ASP A 283 -38.96 -11.75 -5.97
CA ASP A 283 -39.50 -12.76 -6.88
C ASP A 283 -38.35 -13.53 -7.55
N LYS A 284 -38.42 -14.87 -7.54
CA LYS A 284 -37.43 -15.81 -8.09
C LYS A 284 -36.04 -15.82 -7.43
N ILE A 285 -35.83 -15.10 -6.32
CA ILE A 285 -34.61 -15.18 -5.51
C ILE A 285 -34.80 -16.25 -4.43
N ASP A 286 -33.78 -17.10 -4.21
CA ASP A 286 -33.76 -17.94 -3.01
C ASP A 286 -33.59 -17.04 -1.77
N THR A 287 -34.65 -16.92 -0.98
CA THR A 287 -34.72 -16.03 0.19
C THR A 287 -34.13 -16.65 1.46
N ASP A 288 -33.64 -17.89 1.39
CA ASP A 288 -33.13 -18.58 2.57
C ASP A 288 -31.89 -17.92 3.16
N GLY A 289 -31.94 -17.67 4.47
CA GLY A 289 -30.91 -16.93 5.19
C GLY A 289 -30.76 -15.45 4.81
N LEU A 290 -31.62 -14.89 3.95
CA LEU A 290 -31.62 -13.46 3.63
C LEU A 290 -32.49 -12.67 4.62
N ILE A 291 -32.08 -11.42 4.87
CA ILE A 291 -32.77 -10.48 5.77
C ILE A 291 -33.33 -9.33 4.95
N TYR A 292 -34.54 -8.90 5.31
CA TYR A 292 -35.24 -7.77 4.71
C TYR A 292 -35.64 -6.74 5.78
N PHE A 293 -35.48 -5.47 5.46
CA PHE A 293 -35.89 -4.32 6.25
C PHE A 293 -37.00 -3.57 5.50
N ARG A 294 -38.21 -3.54 6.08
CA ARG A 294 -39.35 -2.85 5.47
C ARG A 294 -39.06 -1.34 5.36
N ASP A 295 -38.77 -0.70 6.48
CA ASP A 295 -38.65 0.76 6.55
C ASP A 295 -37.27 1.31 6.10
N LEU A 296 -36.52 0.59 5.26
CA LEU A 296 -35.18 0.98 4.84
C LEU A 296 -35.17 1.85 3.58
N LEU A 297 -35.70 1.31 2.47
CA LEU A 297 -35.75 1.96 1.15
C LEU A 297 -37.19 2.19 0.64
N ASP A 298 -38.19 1.90 1.47
CA ASP A 298 -39.58 2.18 1.15
C ASP A 298 -39.78 3.70 0.96
N LYS A 299 -40.61 4.08 -0.03
CA LYS A 299 -40.76 5.47 -0.49
C LYS A 299 -41.05 6.47 0.65
N GLU A 300 -41.77 6.04 1.68
CA GLU A 300 -42.20 6.87 2.80
C GLU A 300 -41.04 7.20 3.77
N CYS A 301 -40.07 6.29 3.92
CA CYS A 301 -38.99 6.41 4.89
C CYS A 301 -37.64 6.77 4.26
N PHE A 302 -37.47 6.53 2.95
CA PHE A 302 -36.19 6.66 2.26
C PHE A 302 -35.54 8.03 2.44
N HIS A 303 -36.30 9.13 2.26
CA HIS A 303 -35.74 10.48 2.37
C HIS A 303 -35.21 10.77 3.79
N SER A 304 -35.98 10.41 4.82
CA SER A 304 -35.56 10.57 6.22
C SER A 304 -34.32 9.73 6.55
N ASN A 305 -34.27 8.49 6.06
CA ASN A 305 -33.11 7.62 6.27
C ASN A 305 -31.87 8.14 5.53
N PHE A 306 -32.05 8.66 4.31
CA PHE A 306 -30.97 9.26 3.54
C PHE A 306 -30.38 10.48 4.27
N GLU A 307 -31.22 11.41 4.77
CA GLU A 307 -30.79 12.57 5.55
C GLU A 307 -30.04 12.18 6.83
N LYS A 308 -30.51 11.14 7.55
CA LYS A 308 -29.83 10.61 8.74
C LYS A 308 -28.40 10.15 8.42
N LEU A 309 -28.21 9.45 7.29
CA LEU A 309 -26.89 9.01 6.84
C LEU A 309 -25.99 10.17 6.43
N GLU A 310 -26.53 11.14 5.68
CA GLU A 310 -25.75 12.32 5.26
C GLU A 310 -25.23 13.09 6.48
N LYS A 311 -26.07 13.27 7.49
CA LYS A 311 -25.67 13.90 8.75
C LYS A 311 -24.57 13.11 9.46
N LEU A 312 -24.69 11.78 9.56
CA LEU A 312 -23.70 10.92 10.20
C LEU A 312 -22.34 10.94 9.48
N SER A 313 -22.37 10.94 8.15
CA SER A 313 -21.15 10.99 7.31
C SER A 313 -20.39 12.31 7.47
N SER A 314 -21.09 13.39 7.84
CA SER A 314 -20.51 14.72 8.06
C SER A 314 -19.85 14.86 9.45
N THR A 315 -20.22 14.01 10.42
CA THR A 315 -19.84 14.15 11.84
C THR A 315 -18.80 13.15 12.33
N THR A 316 -18.52 12.05 11.61
CA THR A 316 -17.69 10.95 12.16
C THR A 316 -16.19 11.18 11.99
N SER A 317 -15.44 10.95 13.08
CA SER A 317 -14.12 11.49 13.41
C SER A 317 -12.96 10.56 13.00
N TRP A 318 -12.37 10.79 11.81
CA TRP A 318 -10.93 10.62 11.42
C TRP A 318 -10.80 10.65 9.88
N GLU A 319 -11.83 10.19 9.16
CA GLU A 319 -12.09 10.48 7.73
C GLU A 319 -12.39 11.95 7.46
N GLY A 320 -12.40 12.81 8.49
CA GLY A 320 -12.66 14.24 8.40
C GLY A 320 -11.67 15.02 7.54
N GLU A 321 -10.54 14.44 7.10
CA GLU A 321 -9.69 15.01 6.05
C GLU A 321 -10.33 14.95 4.66
N LEU A 322 -11.35 14.11 4.46
CA LEU A 322 -12.04 13.87 3.21
C LEU A 322 -13.53 14.22 3.32
N ASP A 323 -14.04 14.99 2.36
CA ASP A 323 -15.49 15.06 2.14
C ASP A 323 -15.90 13.85 1.28
N LEU A 324 -16.49 12.86 1.93
CA LEU A 324 -16.80 11.56 1.33
C LEU A 324 -17.97 11.59 0.33
N LYS A 325 -18.86 12.59 0.42
CA LYS A 325 -19.92 12.82 -0.57
C LYS A 325 -19.34 13.46 -1.83
N ARG A 326 -18.49 14.48 -1.65
CA ARG A 326 -17.75 15.10 -2.77
C ARG A 326 -16.69 14.18 -3.36
N PHE A 327 -16.19 13.21 -2.59
CA PHE A 327 -15.24 12.21 -3.10
C PHE A 327 -15.83 11.41 -4.27
N LEU A 328 -17.14 11.12 -4.26
CA LEU A 328 -17.82 10.49 -5.40
C LEU A 328 -17.93 11.44 -6.61
N ILE A 329 -18.22 12.71 -6.37
CA ILE A 329 -18.39 13.76 -7.39
C ILE A 329 -17.05 14.09 -8.07
N ASN A 330 -15.97 14.24 -7.29
CA ASN A 330 -14.64 14.62 -7.75
C ASN A 330 -13.91 13.52 -8.56
N ASN A 331 -14.36 12.27 -8.43
CA ASN A 331 -13.87 11.13 -9.22
C ASN A 331 -14.70 10.87 -10.49
N ASP A 332 -15.52 11.84 -10.92
CA ASP A 332 -16.39 11.77 -12.12
C ASP A 332 -17.39 10.59 -12.09
N ASN A 333 -17.67 10.00 -10.92
CA ASN A 333 -18.57 8.86 -10.78
C ASN A 333 -20.06 9.27 -10.82
N ILE A 334 -20.37 10.55 -10.58
CA ILE A 334 -21.71 11.13 -10.67
C ILE A 334 -21.61 12.40 -11.52
N ILE A 335 -22.43 12.51 -12.57
CA ILE A 335 -22.57 13.75 -13.34
C ILE A 335 -23.45 14.69 -12.52
N SER A 336 -22.87 15.72 -11.91
CA SER A 336 -23.64 16.76 -11.21
C SER A 336 -24.50 17.57 -12.20
N ALA A 337 -25.78 17.73 -11.89
CA ALA A 337 -26.72 18.57 -12.65
C ALA A 337 -26.45 20.09 -12.51
N GLU A 338 -25.49 20.49 -11.67
CA GLU A 338 -25.15 21.89 -11.39
C GLU A 338 -24.35 22.57 -12.52
N ASN A 339 -23.90 21.84 -13.53
CA ASN A 339 -23.23 22.42 -14.70
C ASN A 339 -24.19 22.90 -15.82
N SER A 340 -25.48 23.06 -15.53
CA SER A 340 -26.46 23.54 -16.51
C SER A 340 -26.53 25.07 -16.65
N SER A 341 -25.67 25.83 -15.97
CA SER A 341 -25.58 27.27 -16.17
C SER A 341 -24.13 27.77 -16.12
N ARG A 342 -23.44 27.66 -17.25
CA ARG A 342 -22.59 28.72 -17.82
C ARG A 342 -21.97 28.25 -19.12
N ASP A 343 -22.24 29.01 -20.18
CA ASP A 343 -21.65 28.90 -21.51
C ASP A 343 -20.13 28.67 -21.44
N PHE A 344 -19.69 27.52 -21.94
CA PHE A 344 -18.38 27.37 -22.54
C PHE A 344 -18.55 26.63 -23.87
N THR A 345 -18.58 27.42 -24.94
CA THR A 345 -18.35 26.95 -26.30
C THR A 345 -16.97 26.29 -26.37
N ASN A 346 -16.94 25.05 -26.86
CA ASN A 346 -15.77 24.27 -27.27
C ASN A 346 -14.90 23.65 -26.15
N LEU A 347 -15.25 22.44 -25.72
CA LEU A 347 -14.28 21.38 -25.49
C LEU A 347 -14.91 20.03 -25.83
N SER A 348 -14.39 19.36 -26.86
CA SER A 348 -14.94 18.10 -27.34
C SER A 348 -14.81 17.00 -26.29
N CYS A 349 -15.94 16.45 -25.85
CA CYS A 349 -15.99 15.14 -25.21
C CYS A 349 -15.42 14.10 -26.19
N PRO A 350 -14.34 13.36 -25.87
CA PRO A 350 -14.03 12.17 -26.64
C PRO A 350 -15.09 11.14 -26.28
N LYS A 351 -16.11 11.03 -27.14
CA LYS A 351 -16.94 9.83 -27.29
C LYS A 351 -15.99 8.65 -27.55
N ARG A 352 -15.46 8.01 -26.50
CA ARG A 352 -15.01 6.62 -26.61
C ARG A 352 -16.22 5.76 -26.31
N VAL A 353 -16.96 5.49 -27.39
CA VAL A 353 -17.40 4.15 -27.77
C VAL A 353 -17.14 3.11 -26.68
N PHE A 354 -18.15 2.87 -25.83
CA PHE A 354 -18.24 1.66 -25.01
C PHE A 354 -18.52 0.48 -25.97
N GLU A 355 -17.53 0.10 -26.76
CA GLU A 355 -17.53 -1.18 -27.47
C GLU A 355 -16.88 -2.23 -26.57
N THR A 356 -17.74 -3.13 -26.08
CA THR A 356 -17.46 -4.56 -25.91
C THR A 356 -16.11 -4.91 -25.25
N LEU A 357 -15.88 -4.47 -24.02
CA LEU A 357 -15.02 -5.21 -23.09
C LEU A 357 -15.93 -6.05 -22.18
N ALA A 358 -15.99 -7.33 -22.54
CA ALA A 358 -16.82 -8.33 -21.92
C ALA A 358 -16.65 -8.40 -20.38
N SER A 359 -17.76 -8.79 -19.74
CA SER A 359 -17.88 -9.29 -18.37
C SER A 359 -16.59 -9.96 -17.83
N PRO A 360 -16.23 -9.77 -16.54
CA PRO A 360 -15.01 -10.35 -15.93
C PRO A 360 -14.84 -11.85 -16.17
N THR A 361 -15.94 -12.56 -16.43
CA THR A 361 -15.99 -14.01 -16.64
C THR A 361 -15.49 -14.46 -18.02
N LYS A 362 -15.52 -13.61 -19.08
CA LYS A 362 -15.21 -14.06 -20.45
C LYS A 362 -13.71 -14.10 -20.80
N THR A 363 -12.84 -13.47 -20.01
CA THR A 363 -11.38 -13.45 -20.28
C THR A 363 -10.67 -14.76 -19.89
N ILE A 364 -11.30 -15.62 -19.09
CA ILE A 364 -10.61 -16.75 -18.43
C ILE A 364 -10.62 -18.04 -19.27
N LYS A 365 -11.54 -18.20 -20.22
CA LYS A 365 -11.64 -19.45 -21.01
C LYS A 365 -10.50 -19.66 -22.03
N ASN A 366 -9.71 -18.63 -22.33
CA ASN A 366 -8.59 -18.73 -23.28
C ASN A 366 -7.21 -18.95 -22.61
N MET A 367 -7.15 -19.17 -21.29
CA MET A 367 -5.88 -19.31 -20.54
C MET A 367 -5.41 -20.76 -20.34
N LEU A 368 -6.12 -21.76 -20.89
CA LEU A 368 -5.77 -23.19 -20.72
C LEU A 368 -5.07 -23.83 -21.93
N THR A 369 -4.65 -23.05 -22.93
CA THR A 369 -3.80 -23.57 -24.02
C THR A 369 -2.41 -22.99 -23.92
N VAL A 370 -1.44 -23.86 -23.67
CA VAL A 370 0.01 -23.62 -23.74
C VAL A 370 0.32 -22.84 -25.03
N PRO A 371 0.98 -21.67 -24.99
CA PRO A 371 1.53 -21.09 -26.20
C PRO A 371 2.86 -21.78 -26.50
N SER A 372 2.83 -22.78 -27.37
CA SER A 372 4.00 -23.18 -28.15
C SER A 372 4.46 -21.98 -28.99
N SER A 373 5.76 -21.73 -28.99
CA SER A 373 6.44 -20.56 -29.56
C SER A 373 5.97 -20.19 -30.98
N PRO A 374 5.72 -18.91 -31.30
CA PRO A 374 5.60 -18.49 -32.68
C PRO A 374 6.96 -18.02 -33.22
N SER A 375 7.40 -18.71 -34.26
CA SER A 375 8.36 -18.19 -35.25
C SER A 375 7.88 -16.86 -35.82
N SER A 376 8.79 -15.88 -35.92
CA SER A 376 8.56 -14.54 -36.48
C SER A 376 7.87 -14.58 -37.87
N PRO A 377 7.03 -13.59 -38.17
CA PRO A 377 7.54 -12.53 -39.05
C PRO A 377 7.14 -11.10 -38.65
N ALA A 378 7.90 -10.16 -39.19
CA ALA A 378 7.85 -8.72 -38.95
C ALA A 378 6.51 -8.09 -39.35
N ASN A 379 5.82 -7.44 -38.40
CA ASN A 379 5.13 -6.17 -38.60
C ASN A 379 4.71 -5.59 -37.25
N GLY A 380 5.07 -4.32 -37.01
CA GLY A 380 4.92 -3.61 -35.74
C GLY A 380 3.47 -3.28 -35.38
N GLY A 381 2.78 -4.23 -34.76
CA GLY A 381 1.58 -3.96 -33.96
C GLY A 381 1.95 -3.90 -32.48
N SER A 382 1.78 -2.75 -31.83
CA SER A 382 1.98 -2.67 -30.38
C SER A 382 0.92 -3.56 -29.70
N VAL A 383 1.38 -4.63 -29.05
CA VAL A 383 0.54 -5.42 -28.17
C VAL A 383 0.18 -4.50 -26.99
N LYS A 384 -1.03 -3.93 -27.00
CA LYS A 384 -1.57 -3.23 -25.82
C LYS A 384 -1.67 -4.26 -24.69
N VAL A 385 -0.67 -4.26 -23.80
CA VAL A 385 -0.73 -5.00 -22.54
C VAL A 385 -1.92 -4.43 -21.77
N VAL A 386 -3.02 -5.18 -21.71
CA VAL A 386 -4.19 -4.81 -20.91
C VAL A 386 -3.77 -4.90 -19.44
N GLN A 387 -3.47 -3.76 -18.82
CA GLN A 387 -3.19 -3.69 -17.39
C GLN A 387 -4.49 -3.96 -16.63
N MET A 388 -4.46 -4.92 -15.70
CA MET A 388 -5.58 -5.19 -14.81
C MET A 388 -5.83 -4.00 -13.89
N THR A 389 -7.10 -3.74 -13.58
CA THR A 389 -7.44 -2.70 -12.58
C THR A 389 -6.91 -3.09 -11.19
N PRO A 390 -6.63 -2.12 -10.31
CA PRO A 390 -6.14 -2.40 -8.96
C PRO A 390 -7.03 -3.36 -8.16
N VAL A 391 -8.36 -3.25 -8.32
CA VAL A 391 -9.32 -4.14 -7.66
C VAL A 391 -9.25 -5.55 -8.23
N THR A 392 -9.24 -5.73 -9.56
CA THR A 392 -9.13 -7.06 -10.16
C THR A 392 -7.83 -7.74 -9.76
N SER A 393 -6.72 -6.99 -9.73
CA SER A 393 -5.43 -7.48 -9.24
C SER A 393 -5.53 -7.95 -7.79
N ALA A 394 -6.04 -7.12 -6.88
CA ALA A 394 -6.16 -7.46 -5.46
C ALA A 394 -7.08 -8.67 -5.20
N MET A 395 -8.24 -8.73 -5.86
CA MET A 395 -9.16 -9.85 -5.71
C MET A 395 -8.59 -11.16 -6.28
N THR A 396 -7.79 -11.09 -7.34
CA THR A 396 -7.11 -12.27 -7.92
C THR A 396 -6.04 -12.80 -6.98
N THR A 397 -5.20 -11.92 -6.42
CA THR A 397 -4.16 -12.32 -5.46
C THR A 397 -4.78 -12.83 -4.16
N ALA A 398 -5.84 -12.20 -3.66
CA ALA A 398 -6.55 -12.64 -2.46
C ALA A 398 -7.24 -13.99 -2.65
N LYS A 399 -7.75 -14.27 -3.85
CA LYS A 399 -8.25 -15.59 -4.21
C LYS A 399 -7.15 -16.64 -4.16
N TRP A 400 -5.98 -16.37 -4.76
CA TRP A 400 -4.83 -17.27 -4.67
C TRP A 400 -4.42 -17.56 -3.22
N LEU A 401 -4.34 -16.52 -2.37
CA LEU A 401 -3.98 -16.72 -0.97
C LEU A 401 -4.98 -17.64 -0.25
N ARG A 402 -6.29 -17.45 -0.46
CA ARG A 402 -7.32 -18.31 0.15
C ARG A 402 -7.30 -19.74 -0.37
N GLU A 403 -7.16 -19.94 -1.67
CA GLU A 403 -7.26 -21.26 -2.29
C GLU A 403 -5.96 -22.07 -2.20
N VAL A 404 -4.79 -21.41 -2.19
CA VAL A 404 -3.49 -22.08 -2.21
C VAL A 404 -2.82 -22.09 -0.85
N ILE A 405 -2.89 -20.98 -0.10
CA ILE A 405 -2.12 -20.80 1.14
C ILE A 405 -2.97 -21.06 2.38
N SER A 406 -4.19 -20.51 2.46
CA SER A 406 -5.02 -20.62 3.67
C SER A 406 -5.42 -22.06 4.01
N LEU A 407 -5.45 -22.97 3.02
CA LEU A 407 -5.74 -24.39 3.21
C LEU A 407 -4.57 -25.19 3.82
N LEU A 408 -3.38 -24.60 3.93
CA LEU A 408 -2.17 -25.28 4.41
C LEU A 408 -2.11 -25.30 5.94
N PRO A 409 -1.37 -26.27 6.53
CA PRO A 409 -1.14 -26.30 7.97
C PRO A 409 -0.29 -25.10 8.41
N GLU A 410 -0.54 -24.59 9.62
CA GLU A 410 0.24 -23.52 10.26
C GLU A 410 1.60 -24.01 10.80
N LYS A 411 1.84 -25.32 10.77
CA LYS A 411 3.06 -25.97 11.26
C LYS A 411 3.82 -26.63 10.10
N PRO A 412 5.11 -26.95 10.29
CA PRO A 412 5.86 -27.75 9.33
C PRO A 412 5.08 -28.99 8.91
N SER A 413 5.13 -29.32 7.62
CA SER A 413 4.57 -30.58 7.12
C SER A 413 5.45 -31.75 7.59
N SER A 414 4.91 -32.97 7.59
CA SER A 414 5.70 -34.17 7.90
C SER A 414 6.89 -34.40 6.94
N LYS A 415 6.87 -33.80 5.73
CA LYS A 415 8.02 -33.82 4.81
C LYS A 415 9.07 -32.81 5.23
N LEU A 416 8.65 -31.62 5.63
CA LEU A 416 9.55 -30.58 6.13
C LEU A 416 10.20 -30.99 7.47
N GLU A 417 9.44 -31.58 8.38
CA GLU A 417 9.97 -32.14 9.64
C GLU A 417 11.06 -33.18 9.39
N LYS A 418 10.93 -34.01 8.35
CA LYS A 418 11.99 -34.96 7.96
C LYS A 418 13.27 -34.26 7.51
N PHE A 419 13.17 -33.17 6.75
CA PHE A 419 14.35 -32.38 6.38
C PHE A 419 15.01 -31.77 7.62
N LEU A 420 14.22 -31.18 8.52
CA LEU A 420 14.73 -30.52 9.73
C LEU A 420 15.35 -31.49 10.74
N SER A 421 14.78 -32.69 10.90
CA SER A 421 15.31 -33.74 11.77
C SER A 421 16.49 -34.51 11.17
N SER A 422 16.68 -34.44 9.85
CA SER A 422 17.85 -35.02 9.17
C SER A 422 19.13 -34.18 9.27
N CYS A 423 19.04 -32.96 9.81
CA CYS A 423 20.19 -32.13 10.11
C CYS A 423 21.04 -32.70 11.25
N ASP A 424 22.27 -32.19 11.42
CA ASP A 424 23.22 -32.66 12.44
C ASP A 424 22.61 -32.64 13.87
N THR A 425 21.67 -31.70 14.09
CA THR A 425 20.76 -31.61 15.22
C THR A 425 19.35 -31.37 14.70
N ASP A 426 18.31 -31.84 15.39
CA ASP A 426 16.93 -31.54 15.01
C ASP A 426 16.63 -30.04 15.17
N LEU A 427 16.41 -29.36 14.04
CA LEU A 427 16.16 -27.92 13.98
C LEU A 427 14.67 -27.54 14.04
N THR A 428 13.76 -28.51 14.21
CA THR A 428 12.31 -28.28 14.12
C THR A 428 11.81 -27.25 15.13
N SER A 429 12.25 -27.36 16.39
CA SER A 429 11.90 -26.42 17.46
C SER A 429 12.50 -25.03 17.22
N ASP A 430 13.76 -24.96 16.81
CA ASP A 430 14.49 -23.71 16.57
C ASP A 430 13.86 -22.91 15.42
N VAL A 431 13.56 -23.59 14.30
CA VAL A 431 12.88 -22.98 13.16
C VAL A 431 11.49 -22.49 13.55
N THR A 432 10.71 -23.30 14.28
CA THR A 432 9.37 -22.90 14.74
C THR A 432 9.45 -21.69 15.69
N LYS A 433 10.45 -21.65 16.59
CA LYS A 433 10.70 -20.52 17.50
C LYS A 433 11.04 -19.25 16.72
N ARG A 434 11.92 -19.33 15.72
CA ARG A 434 12.27 -18.19 14.83
C ARG A 434 11.03 -17.62 14.15
N VAL A 435 10.22 -18.47 13.52
CA VAL A 435 8.99 -18.05 12.84
C VAL A 435 8.04 -17.36 13.81
N SER A 436 7.81 -17.95 14.98
CA SER A 436 6.91 -17.38 15.98
C SER A 436 7.37 -16.02 16.48
N ILE A 437 8.66 -15.85 16.80
CA ILE A 437 9.19 -14.60 17.34
C ILE A 437 9.13 -13.49 16.29
N ILE A 438 9.66 -13.76 15.08
CA ILE A 438 9.78 -12.72 14.04
C ILE A 438 8.40 -12.30 13.54
N LEU A 439 7.47 -13.24 13.33
CA LEU A 439 6.11 -12.88 12.94
C LEU A 439 5.33 -12.19 14.06
N GLU A 440 5.66 -12.41 15.34
CA GLU A 440 5.06 -11.64 16.44
C GLU A 440 5.53 -10.17 16.44
N VAL A 441 6.77 -9.90 16.01
CA VAL A 441 7.23 -8.51 15.85
C VAL A 441 6.53 -7.84 14.68
N ILE A 442 6.43 -8.53 13.54
CA ILE A 442 5.80 -7.99 12.32
C ILE A 442 4.27 -7.82 12.53
N PHE A 443 3.64 -8.79 13.21
CA PHE A 443 2.20 -8.82 13.47
C PHE A 443 1.94 -9.05 14.96
N PRO A 444 2.01 -8.00 15.79
CA PRO A 444 1.76 -8.12 17.23
C PRO A 444 0.35 -8.62 17.51
N THR A 445 0.24 -9.74 18.24
CA THR A 445 -1.05 -10.35 18.63
C THR A 445 -1.38 -10.11 20.10
N LYS A 446 -0.44 -9.56 20.86
CA LYS A 446 -0.62 -9.19 22.27
C LYS A 446 -0.78 -7.67 22.41
N PRO A 447 -1.69 -7.19 23.27
CA PRO A 447 -1.78 -5.78 23.60
C PRO A 447 -0.49 -5.38 24.33
N SER A 448 0.39 -4.66 23.64
CA SER A 448 1.64 -4.12 24.19
C SER A 448 1.49 -2.62 24.29
N GLY A 449 1.78 -2.05 25.47
CA GLY A 449 1.76 -0.60 25.67
C GLY A 449 2.69 0.11 24.68
N HIS A 450 2.20 1.22 24.12
CA HIS A 450 2.89 2.17 23.24
C HIS A 450 4.30 1.77 22.75
N TRP A 451 4.37 1.10 21.60
CA TRP A 451 5.60 0.98 20.83
C TRP A 451 5.98 2.35 20.29
N SER A 452 7.11 2.88 20.74
CA SER A 452 7.73 4.12 20.23
C SER A 452 9.09 3.77 19.61
N GLY A 453 9.06 3.13 18.45
CA GLY A 453 10.23 2.87 17.64
C GLY A 453 9.85 2.79 16.17
N SER A 454 10.19 3.85 15.41
CA SER A 454 10.14 3.93 13.93
C SER A 454 8.92 3.28 13.27
N MET A 455 7.75 3.47 13.86
CA MET A 455 6.47 3.24 13.21
C MET A 455 5.59 4.39 13.66
N GLY A 456 5.17 5.23 12.71
CA GLY A 456 4.41 6.44 12.96
C GLY A 456 3.35 6.27 14.05
N LEU A 457 3.25 7.29 14.89
CA LEU A 457 2.70 7.27 16.26
C LEU A 457 1.20 6.94 16.39
N ASN A 458 0.55 6.40 15.36
CA ASN A 458 -0.88 6.09 15.31
C ASN A 458 -1.21 4.60 15.01
N CYS A 459 -0.22 3.69 14.99
CA CYS A 459 -0.48 2.25 14.81
C CYS A 459 -0.88 1.51 16.09
N THR A 460 -0.82 2.14 17.26
CA THR A 460 -1.14 1.49 18.56
C THR A 460 -2.62 1.09 18.68
N ASN A 461 -3.52 1.76 17.96
CA ASN A 461 -4.93 1.37 17.80
C ASN A 461 -5.22 0.64 16.47
N ALA A 462 -4.22 0.49 15.58
CA ALA A 462 -4.42 0.01 14.20
C ALA A 462 -4.35 -1.53 14.07
N PHE A 463 -3.69 -2.22 15.01
CA PHE A 463 -3.62 -3.67 15.03
C PHE A 463 -4.75 -4.29 15.86
N ASP A 464 -5.97 -4.31 15.32
CA ASP A 464 -6.98 -5.26 15.81
C ASP A 464 -6.38 -6.68 15.81
N ILE A 465 -6.40 -7.33 16.98
CA ILE A 465 -5.72 -8.62 17.26
C ILE A 465 -6.12 -9.71 16.24
N PRO A 466 -7.41 -9.89 15.89
CA PRO A 466 -7.84 -10.80 14.83
C PRO A 466 -7.15 -10.58 13.47
N TRP A 467 -6.96 -9.32 13.06
CA TRP A 467 -6.28 -9.03 11.79
C TRP A 467 -4.81 -9.42 11.85
N ALA A 468 -4.10 -9.05 12.93
CA ALA A 468 -2.69 -9.39 13.10
C ALA A 468 -2.50 -10.90 13.14
N GLN A 469 -3.38 -11.60 13.87
CA GLN A 469 -3.39 -13.06 13.92
C GLN A 469 -3.63 -13.69 12.55
N ALA A 470 -4.58 -13.17 11.76
CA ALA A 470 -4.85 -13.68 10.40
C ALA A 470 -3.63 -13.52 9.47
N ARG A 471 -3.01 -12.33 9.46
CA ARG A 471 -1.81 -12.07 8.64
C ARG A 471 -0.61 -12.90 9.09
N LYS A 472 -0.41 -13.05 10.41
CA LYS A 472 0.60 -13.93 11.00
C LYS A 472 0.44 -15.37 10.55
N MET A 473 -0.79 -15.91 10.59
CA MET A 473 -1.07 -17.27 10.14
C MET A 473 -0.81 -17.45 8.64
N GLU A 474 -1.28 -16.54 7.80
CA GLU A 474 -1.04 -16.59 6.34
C GLU A 474 0.45 -16.55 6.00
N ALA A 475 1.22 -15.66 6.65
CA ALA A 475 2.66 -15.54 6.43
C ALA A 475 3.42 -16.79 6.90
N SER A 476 3.03 -17.38 8.04
CA SER A 476 3.59 -18.64 8.54
C SER A 476 3.38 -19.80 7.56
N LYS A 477 2.16 -19.95 7.04
CA LYS A 477 1.81 -21.00 6.05
C LYS A 477 2.62 -20.86 4.76
N LEU A 478 2.74 -19.63 4.23
CA LEU A 478 3.52 -19.35 3.05
C LEU A 478 5.01 -19.64 3.27
N TYR A 479 5.55 -19.22 4.42
CA TYR A 479 6.94 -19.51 4.80
C TYR A 479 7.25 -21.01 4.79
N TYR A 480 6.45 -21.84 5.47
CA TYR A 480 6.73 -23.28 5.54
C TYR A 480 6.62 -23.96 4.17
N ARG A 481 5.67 -23.52 3.35
CA ARG A 481 5.51 -24.00 1.99
C ARG A 481 6.75 -23.73 1.13
N VAL A 482 7.22 -22.49 1.13
CA VAL A 482 8.39 -22.10 0.32
C VAL A 482 9.66 -22.75 0.88
N LEU A 483 9.80 -22.85 2.21
CA LEU A 483 10.91 -23.54 2.84
C LEU A 483 10.98 -25.02 2.42
N GLU A 484 9.86 -25.74 2.42
CA GLU A 484 9.82 -27.13 1.95
C GLU A 484 10.22 -27.25 0.47
N ALA A 485 9.77 -26.32 -0.38
CA ALA A 485 10.14 -26.28 -1.79
C ALA A 485 11.64 -26.04 -1.98
N ILE A 486 12.24 -25.13 -1.20
CA ILE A 486 13.68 -24.88 -1.18
C ILE A 486 14.45 -26.14 -0.72
N CYS A 487 14.06 -26.77 0.39
CA CYS A 487 14.71 -28.00 0.88
C CYS A 487 14.69 -29.12 -0.16
N ARG A 488 13.56 -29.28 -0.85
CA ARG A 488 13.41 -30.26 -1.94
C ARG A 488 14.35 -29.95 -3.11
N ALA A 489 14.50 -28.69 -3.49
CA ALA A 489 15.39 -28.31 -4.57
C ALA A 489 16.87 -28.44 -4.19
N GLU A 490 17.25 -27.99 -3.00
CA GLU A 490 18.64 -28.06 -2.52
C GLU A 490 19.09 -29.50 -2.21
N SER A 491 18.20 -30.38 -1.75
CA SER A 491 18.54 -31.80 -1.56
C SER A 491 18.79 -32.57 -2.87
N LEU A 492 18.30 -32.06 -3.99
CA LEU A 492 18.59 -32.62 -5.32
C LEU A 492 19.86 -32.02 -5.94
N ASN A 493 20.42 -30.97 -5.34
CA ASN A 493 21.60 -30.29 -5.83
C ASN A 493 22.84 -31.12 -5.48
N THR A 494 23.54 -31.66 -6.48
CA THR A 494 24.71 -32.53 -6.30
C THR A 494 25.87 -31.89 -5.54
N ASN A 495 25.84 -30.57 -5.35
CA ASN A 495 26.84 -29.80 -4.62
C ASN A 495 26.51 -29.63 -3.12
N VAL A 496 25.33 -30.04 -2.66
CA VAL A 496 24.86 -29.86 -1.28
C VAL A 496 24.53 -31.21 -0.66
N ASN A 497 25.46 -31.76 0.12
CA ASN A 497 25.26 -33.05 0.80
C ASN A 497 24.63 -32.90 2.19
N ASN A 498 24.60 -31.70 2.76
CA ASN A 498 24.07 -31.41 4.09
C ASN A 498 23.34 -30.05 4.10
N LEU A 499 22.05 -30.05 4.45
CA LEU A 499 21.24 -28.83 4.55
C LEU A 499 21.44 -28.05 5.86
N THR A 500 22.13 -28.64 6.86
CA THR A 500 22.32 -28.05 8.19
C THR A 500 22.86 -26.62 8.15
N PRO A 501 23.87 -26.25 7.34
CA PRO A 501 24.38 -24.88 7.33
C PRO A 501 23.39 -23.84 6.78
N LEU A 502 22.44 -24.26 5.92
CA LEU A 502 21.37 -23.40 5.41
C LEU A 502 20.24 -23.29 6.44
N LEU A 503 19.78 -24.43 6.98
CA LEU A 503 18.63 -24.49 7.90
C LEU A 503 18.96 -24.04 9.33
N SER A 504 20.24 -24.01 9.72
CA SER A 504 20.67 -23.37 10.97
C SER A 504 20.82 -21.85 10.83
N ASN A 505 20.84 -21.31 9.61
CA ASN A 505 21.12 -19.90 9.37
C ASN A 505 19.90 -19.01 9.68
N GLU A 506 20.00 -18.24 10.75
CA GLU A 506 18.92 -17.36 11.21
C GLU A 506 18.59 -16.25 10.20
N ARG A 507 19.60 -15.67 9.55
CA ARG A 507 19.42 -14.58 8.57
C ARG A 507 18.62 -15.06 7.35
N PHE A 508 18.90 -16.27 6.86
CA PHE A 508 18.12 -16.91 5.80
C PHE A 508 16.64 -17.01 6.18
N HIS A 509 16.33 -17.52 7.37
CA HIS A 509 14.94 -17.64 7.81
C HIS A 509 14.27 -16.29 7.99
N ARG A 510 14.94 -15.29 8.59
CA ARG A 510 14.39 -13.94 8.70
C ARG A 510 14.07 -13.34 7.32
N CYS A 511 14.92 -13.54 6.32
CA CYS A 511 14.67 -13.06 4.95
C CYS A 511 13.45 -13.74 4.32
N LEU A 512 13.33 -15.06 4.49
CA LEU A 512 12.21 -15.83 3.98
C LEU A 512 10.88 -15.46 4.69
N ILE A 513 10.92 -15.21 6.00
CA ILE A 513 9.77 -14.73 6.79
C ILE A 513 9.36 -13.34 6.34
N ALA A 514 10.31 -12.40 6.21
CA ALA A 514 10.05 -11.03 5.76
C ALA A 514 9.41 -11.02 4.37
N CYS A 515 9.97 -11.78 3.42
CA CYS A 515 9.42 -11.90 2.07
C CYS A 515 8.01 -12.51 2.07
N SER A 516 7.76 -13.53 2.91
CA SER A 516 6.42 -14.12 3.07
C SER A 516 5.41 -13.13 3.64
N ALA A 517 5.80 -12.37 4.66
CA ALA A 517 4.93 -11.36 5.28
C ALA A 517 4.63 -10.19 4.33
N GLU A 518 5.64 -9.70 3.62
CA GLU A 518 5.50 -8.67 2.59
C GLU A 518 4.52 -9.11 1.50
N LEU A 519 4.63 -10.35 1.03
CA LEU A 519 3.75 -10.86 -0.01
C LEU A 519 2.29 -11.00 0.45
N VAL A 520 2.08 -11.40 1.71
CA VAL A 520 0.75 -11.46 2.32
C VAL A 520 0.14 -10.06 2.39
N LEU A 521 0.89 -9.03 2.78
CA LEU A 521 0.41 -7.65 2.80
C LEU A 521 0.11 -7.11 1.40
N ALA A 522 1.00 -7.38 0.44
CA ALA A 522 0.83 -7.00 -0.96
C ALA A 522 -0.43 -7.63 -1.57
N THR A 523 -0.75 -8.87 -1.18
CA THR A 523 -1.94 -9.58 -1.64
C THR A 523 -3.23 -8.88 -1.24
N HIS A 524 -3.30 -8.33 -0.03
CA HIS A 524 -4.47 -7.61 0.46
C HIS A 524 -4.49 -6.14 0.03
N LYS A 525 -3.35 -5.59 -0.43
CA LYS A 525 -3.11 -4.14 -0.60
C LYS A 525 -3.36 -3.38 0.70
N THR A 526 -2.69 -3.84 1.75
CA THR A 526 -2.75 -3.21 3.06
C THR A 526 -2.14 -1.82 3.03
N VAL A 527 -2.83 -0.83 3.62
CA VAL A 527 -2.37 0.57 3.69
C VAL A 527 -1.76 0.93 5.04
N ILE A 528 -1.92 0.05 6.04
CA ILE A 528 -1.48 0.26 7.44
C ILE A 528 0.01 -0.07 7.61
N MET A 529 0.51 -1.05 6.87
CA MET A 529 1.91 -1.47 6.92
C MET A 529 2.47 -1.47 5.50
N MET A 530 3.38 -0.54 5.23
CA MET A 530 4.05 -0.40 3.94
C MET A 530 5.52 -0.81 4.10
N PHE A 531 6.10 -1.35 3.03
CA PHE A 531 7.54 -1.56 2.95
C PHE A 531 8.26 -0.21 3.16
N PRO A 532 9.34 -0.12 3.99
CA PRO A 532 10.16 -1.20 4.53
C PRO A 532 9.83 -1.67 5.96
N ALA A 533 8.68 -1.32 6.54
CA ALA A 533 8.37 -1.63 7.94
C ALA A 533 8.50 -3.13 8.29
N VAL A 534 8.14 -4.02 7.34
CA VAL A 534 8.32 -5.48 7.48
C VAL A 534 9.79 -5.85 7.61
N LEU A 535 10.65 -5.25 6.79
CA LEU A 535 12.10 -5.48 6.79
C LEU A 535 12.71 -5.01 8.11
N GLU A 536 12.40 -3.79 8.52
CA GLU A 536 12.91 -3.17 9.75
C GLU A 536 12.56 -4.01 10.99
N SER A 537 11.33 -4.52 11.05
CA SER A 537 10.85 -5.40 12.13
C SER A 537 11.68 -6.68 12.29
N THR A 538 12.36 -7.13 11.24
CA THR A 538 13.21 -8.33 11.28
C THR A 538 14.65 -8.05 11.67
N GLY A 539 15.06 -6.79 11.77
CA GLY A 539 16.46 -6.39 12.00
C GLY A 539 17.40 -6.75 10.84
N LEU A 540 16.85 -6.89 9.62
CA LEU A 540 17.59 -7.15 8.40
C LEU A 540 17.83 -5.86 7.61
N THR A 541 18.83 -5.88 6.73
CA THR A 541 19.08 -4.78 5.78
C THR A 541 18.54 -5.13 4.38
N ALA A 542 18.36 -4.13 3.53
CA ALA A 542 17.91 -4.33 2.15
C ALA A 542 18.82 -5.28 1.34
N PHE A 543 20.13 -5.23 1.58
CA PHE A 543 21.10 -6.15 0.98
C PHE A 543 20.89 -7.61 1.39
N ASP A 544 20.36 -7.88 2.58
CA ASP A 544 20.06 -9.24 3.00
C ASP A 544 18.81 -9.78 2.32
N LEU A 545 17.76 -8.94 2.18
CA LEU A 545 16.52 -9.33 1.52
C LEU A 545 16.69 -9.54 0.00
N SER A 546 17.53 -8.74 -0.68
CA SER A 546 17.76 -8.90 -2.13
C SER A 546 18.36 -10.26 -2.52
N LYS A 547 18.91 -11.00 -1.56
CA LYS A 547 19.45 -12.36 -1.76
C LYS A 547 18.38 -13.44 -1.88
N ILE A 548 17.17 -13.23 -1.34
CA ILE A 548 16.11 -14.26 -1.30
C ILE A 548 15.07 -14.14 -2.41
N ILE A 549 14.81 -12.94 -2.95
CA ILE A 549 13.65 -12.68 -3.81
C ILE A 549 13.58 -13.62 -5.03
N GLU A 550 14.67 -13.72 -5.80
CA GLU A 550 14.74 -14.62 -6.96
C GLU A 550 14.44 -16.08 -6.60
N ASN A 551 14.98 -16.57 -5.48
CA ASN A 551 14.72 -17.93 -5.01
C ASN A 551 13.29 -18.11 -4.51
N PHE A 552 12.71 -17.08 -3.89
CA PHE A 552 11.31 -17.09 -3.48
C PHE A 552 10.38 -17.26 -4.70
N VAL A 553 10.56 -16.41 -5.73
CA VAL A 553 9.76 -16.47 -6.97
C VAL A 553 9.92 -17.82 -7.67
N ARG A 554 11.13 -18.39 -7.65
CA ARG A 554 11.41 -19.70 -8.23
C ARG A 554 10.70 -20.84 -7.50
N HIS A 555 10.63 -20.80 -6.18
CA HIS A 555 10.14 -21.91 -5.36
C HIS A 555 8.65 -21.80 -4.96
N GLU A 556 7.99 -20.69 -5.25
CA GLU A 556 6.53 -20.59 -5.28
C GLU A 556 6.02 -20.42 -6.73
N GLU A 557 5.95 -21.52 -7.47
CA GLU A 557 5.57 -21.50 -8.89
C GLU A 557 4.14 -21.00 -9.12
N SER A 558 3.25 -21.16 -8.13
CA SER A 558 1.83 -20.80 -8.20
C SER A 558 1.56 -19.30 -8.08
N LEU A 559 2.60 -18.48 -7.85
CA LEU A 559 2.46 -17.03 -7.70
C LEU A 559 1.72 -16.40 -8.88
N PRO A 560 0.63 -15.65 -8.63
CA PRO A 560 0.01 -14.77 -9.62
C PRO A 560 1.03 -13.80 -10.22
N ARG A 561 0.82 -13.43 -11.48
CA ARG A 561 1.71 -12.51 -12.22
C ARG A 561 1.90 -11.19 -11.48
N GLU A 562 0.85 -10.71 -10.84
CA GLU A 562 0.84 -9.44 -10.11
C GLU A 562 1.77 -9.48 -8.90
N LEU A 563 1.84 -10.61 -8.21
CA LEU A 563 2.75 -10.82 -7.07
C LEU A 563 4.20 -11.02 -7.53
N LYS A 564 4.42 -11.69 -8.67
CA LYS A 564 5.76 -11.74 -9.29
C LYS A 564 6.25 -10.33 -9.66
N ARG A 565 5.39 -9.52 -10.25
CA ARG A 565 5.71 -8.11 -10.58
C ARG A 565 5.97 -7.28 -9.32
N HIS A 566 5.20 -7.49 -8.24
CA HIS A 566 5.45 -6.83 -6.95
C HIS A 566 6.86 -7.16 -6.43
N LEU A 567 7.22 -8.44 -6.42
CA LEU A 567 8.54 -8.89 -5.98
C LEU A 567 9.68 -8.36 -6.86
N ASN A 568 9.48 -8.27 -8.18
CA ASN A 568 10.47 -7.65 -9.07
C ASN A 568 10.64 -6.16 -8.79
N SER A 569 9.53 -5.41 -8.65
CA SER A 569 9.60 -3.98 -8.32
C SER A 569 10.22 -3.74 -6.94
N LEU A 570 9.98 -4.66 -5.99
CA LEU A 570 10.64 -4.64 -4.70
C LEU A 570 12.15 -4.91 -4.86
N GLU A 571 12.55 -5.90 -5.64
CA GLU A 571 13.96 -6.20 -5.91
C GLU A 571 14.67 -5.00 -6.55
N GLU A 572 14.08 -4.39 -7.57
CA GLU A 572 14.57 -3.15 -8.20
C GLU A 572 14.77 -2.04 -7.15
N GLN A 573 13.77 -1.77 -6.30
CA GLN A 573 13.88 -0.76 -5.24
C GLN A 573 15.03 -1.06 -4.26
N LEU A 574 15.22 -2.33 -3.89
CA LEU A 574 16.32 -2.74 -3.01
C LEU A 574 17.68 -2.52 -3.69
N LEU A 575 17.79 -2.86 -4.98
CA LEU A 575 19.03 -2.84 -5.74
C LEU A 575 19.43 -1.43 -6.20
N GLU A 576 18.47 -0.57 -6.52
CA GLU A 576 18.74 0.78 -7.02
C GLU A 576 19.02 1.80 -5.92
N SER A 577 18.48 1.60 -4.71
CA SER A 577 18.54 2.60 -3.64
C SER A 577 18.85 2.03 -2.26
N MET A 578 17.98 1.20 -1.69
CA MET A 578 18.02 0.90 -0.25
C MET A 578 19.25 0.11 0.19
N ALA A 579 19.78 -0.78 -0.67
CA ALA A 579 21.00 -1.52 -0.34
C ALA A 579 22.26 -0.63 -0.25
N TRP A 580 22.20 0.61 -0.75
CA TRP A 580 23.29 1.58 -0.71
C TRP A 580 23.24 2.51 0.51
N GLU A 581 22.16 2.47 1.29
CA GLU A 581 21.99 3.34 2.45
C GLU A 581 23.02 3.08 3.54
N LYS A 582 23.35 4.12 4.31
CA LYS A 582 24.20 4.01 5.49
C LYS A 582 23.62 2.98 6.45
N GLY A 583 24.45 2.03 6.90
CA GLY A 583 23.98 0.93 7.74
C GLY A 583 23.61 -0.35 6.97
N SER A 584 23.84 -0.39 5.66
CA SER A 584 23.65 -1.61 4.86
C SER A 584 24.72 -2.66 5.13
N SER A 585 24.33 -3.94 5.21
CA SER A 585 25.26 -5.06 5.41
C SER A 585 26.09 -5.38 4.15
N LEU A 586 25.80 -4.71 3.03
CA LEU A 586 26.66 -4.64 1.84
C LEU A 586 28.07 -4.18 2.21
N TYR A 587 28.19 -3.13 3.03
CA TYR A 587 29.48 -2.55 3.41
C TYR A 587 30.32 -3.52 4.25
N ASN A 588 29.70 -4.30 5.13
CA ASN A 588 30.37 -5.36 5.88
C ASN A 588 30.94 -6.43 4.93
N SER A 589 30.20 -6.78 3.87
CA SER A 589 30.65 -7.75 2.87
C SER A 589 31.76 -7.16 1.99
N LEU A 590 31.67 -5.88 1.63
CA LEU A 590 32.70 -5.17 0.86
C LEU A 590 34.03 -5.07 1.61
N VAL A 591 34.03 -4.87 2.93
CA VAL A 591 35.27 -4.88 3.73
C VAL A 591 35.98 -6.23 3.63
N VAL A 592 35.23 -7.33 3.57
CA VAL A 592 35.81 -8.67 3.49
C VAL A 592 36.27 -9.01 2.07
N ALA A 593 35.49 -8.65 1.06
CA ALA A 593 35.77 -8.90 -0.36
C ALA A 593 36.84 -7.95 -0.93
N ARG A 594 36.91 -6.71 -0.43
CA ARG A 594 37.87 -5.68 -0.83
C ARG A 594 38.39 -4.92 0.40
N PRO A 595 39.36 -5.49 1.13
CA PRO A 595 39.90 -4.89 2.36
C PRO A 595 40.46 -3.48 2.20
N SER A 596 40.88 -3.09 0.99
CA SER A 596 41.35 -1.73 0.69
C SER A 596 40.29 -0.64 0.90
N LEU A 597 39.00 -0.99 0.86
CA LEU A 597 37.89 -0.05 1.08
C LEU A 597 37.57 0.17 2.57
N ALA A 598 38.18 -0.61 3.48
CA ALA A 598 37.79 -0.61 4.89
C ALA A 598 38.01 0.72 5.59
N SER A 599 39.12 1.42 5.32
CA SER A 599 39.41 2.73 5.95
C SER A 599 38.35 3.76 5.57
N GLU A 600 37.95 3.80 4.30
CA GLU A 600 36.94 4.73 3.79
C GLU A 600 35.55 4.42 4.33
N ILE A 601 35.15 3.14 4.29
CA ILE A 601 33.85 2.67 4.82
C ILE A 601 33.70 3.02 6.30
N ASN A 602 34.76 2.85 7.09
CA ASN A 602 34.77 3.22 8.50
C ASN A 602 34.73 4.73 8.71
N ARG A 603 35.50 5.51 7.93
CA ARG A 603 35.52 6.97 8.00
C ARG A 603 34.14 7.57 7.73
N LEU A 604 33.41 7.02 6.76
CA LEU A 604 32.07 7.44 6.39
C LEU A 604 30.97 6.86 7.32
N GLY A 605 31.33 5.92 8.21
CA GLY A 605 30.41 5.28 9.14
C GLY A 605 29.31 4.47 8.46
N LEU A 606 29.63 3.77 7.35
CA LEU A 606 28.64 3.10 6.50
C LEU A 606 28.21 1.71 7.00
N LEU A 607 28.91 1.14 7.98
CA LEU A 607 28.68 -0.22 8.45
C LEU A 607 27.31 -0.40 9.11
N ALA A 608 26.74 -1.60 8.91
CA ALA A 608 25.53 -2.02 9.58
C ALA A 608 25.75 -2.24 11.08
N GLU A 609 24.71 -1.92 11.86
CA GLU A 609 24.59 -2.43 13.22
C GLU A 609 24.47 -3.96 13.21
N SER A 610 24.88 -4.59 14.31
CA SER A 610 24.72 -6.04 14.44
C SER A 610 23.24 -6.43 14.43
N MET A 611 22.89 -7.44 13.62
CA MET A 611 21.54 -8.01 13.61
C MET A 611 21.14 -8.41 15.05
N PRO A 612 20.03 -7.88 15.60
CA PRO A 612 19.64 -8.13 16.98
C PRO A 612 19.33 -9.60 17.19
N SER A 613 19.70 -10.18 18.34
CA SER A 613 19.38 -11.58 18.64
C SER A 613 17.87 -11.79 18.84
N LEU A 614 17.38 -13.03 18.73
CA LEU A 614 15.98 -13.33 19.03
C LEU A 614 15.64 -13.01 20.49
N ASP A 615 16.58 -13.20 21.42
CA ASP A 615 16.36 -12.90 22.82
C ASP A 615 16.31 -11.38 23.07
N ASP A 616 17.09 -10.57 22.34
CA ASP A 616 16.98 -9.10 22.38
C ASP A 616 15.63 -8.62 21.87
N ILE A 617 15.13 -9.25 20.80
CA ILE A 617 13.80 -8.95 20.24
C ILE A 617 12.72 -9.29 21.26
N VAL A 618 12.77 -10.46 21.87
CA VAL A 618 11.81 -10.88 22.91
C VAL A 618 11.91 -10.01 24.15
N ALA A 619 13.11 -9.63 24.57
CA ALA A 619 13.33 -8.72 25.68
C ALA A 619 12.66 -7.36 25.41
N ARG A 620 12.88 -6.78 24.23
CA ARG A 620 12.21 -5.52 23.82
C ARG A 620 10.68 -5.63 23.82
N GLN A 621 10.12 -6.80 23.54
CA GLN A 621 8.68 -7.03 23.65
C GLN A 621 8.16 -7.05 25.11
N ASN A 622 8.98 -7.50 26.06
CA ASN A 622 8.58 -7.69 27.46
C ASN A 622 8.86 -6.47 28.36
N PHE A 623 9.91 -5.69 28.09
CA PHE A 623 10.33 -4.55 28.94
C PHE A 623 9.38 -3.34 28.93
N HIS A 624 8.34 -3.34 28.10
CA HIS A 624 7.37 -2.24 28.01
C HIS A 624 6.02 -2.54 28.69
N ALA A 625 5.94 -3.60 29.52
CA ALA A 625 4.71 -4.00 30.23
C ALA A 625 4.70 -3.69 31.75
N GLU A 626 5.82 -3.27 32.35
CA GLU A 626 5.88 -2.90 33.77
C GLU A 626 6.35 -1.44 33.93
N ASP A 627 5.45 -0.57 34.42
CA ASP A 627 5.77 0.79 34.88
C ASP A 627 6.80 0.75 36.02
N LEU A 628 7.78 1.69 36.00
CA LEU A 628 8.20 2.59 37.11
C LEU A 628 9.59 3.23 36.84
N PRO A 629 10.02 4.22 37.67
CA PRO A 629 10.00 5.66 37.45
C PRO A 629 11.31 6.24 36.87
N ALA A 630 11.25 7.50 36.43
CA ALA A 630 12.36 8.27 35.89
C ALA A 630 13.64 8.26 36.76
N THR A 631 14.82 8.08 36.16
CA THR A 631 16.14 8.69 36.50
C THR A 631 17.25 8.15 35.55
N PRO A 632 18.47 8.74 35.50
CA PRO A 632 18.78 10.09 35.07
C PRO A 632 19.75 10.11 33.87
N SER A 633 19.70 11.21 33.11
CA SER A 633 20.61 11.56 32.02
C SER A 633 22.09 11.45 32.42
N LYS A 634 22.89 10.73 31.62
CA LYS A 634 24.35 10.71 31.72
C LYS A 634 24.90 12.09 31.32
N LYS A 635 25.27 12.88 32.34
CA LYS A 635 26.13 14.06 32.23
C LYS A 635 27.43 13.70 31.48
N ARG A 636 27.67 14.31 30.31
CA ARG A 636 29.04 14.50 29.81
C ARG A 636 29.63 15.72 30.52
N ALA A 637 30.83 15.52 31.06
CA ALA A 637 31.58 16.52 31.81
C ALA A 637 31.94 17.72 30.94
N ALA A 638 31.76 18.91 31.52
CA ALA A 638 32.23 20.17 31.00
C ALA A 638 33.77 20.22 31.05
N TYR A 639 34.39 20.67 29.97
CA TYR A 639 35.68 21.34 30.03
C TYR A 639 35.45 22.82 29.72
N SER A 640 36.02 23.64 30.59
CA SER A 640 35.92 25.08 30.71
C SER A 640 36.47 25.84 29.50
N ASP A 641 35.72 26.86 29.10
CA ASP A 641 36.15 28.01 28.32
C ASP A 641 37.21 28.83 29.07
N GLU A 642 38.22 29.34 28.34
CA GLU A 642 38.66 30.72 28.50
C GLU A 642 39.37 31.24 27.22
N ASN A 643 38.62 32.07 26.49
CA ASN A 643 38.94 33.43 26.04
C ASN A 643 39.89 33.68 24.85
N GLY A 644 39.46 34.57 23.92
CA GLY A 644 40.40 35.34 23.09
C GLY A 644 40.06 35.63 21.62
N ASP A 645 38.92 36.24 21.35
CA ASP A 645 38.69 37.33 20.37
C ASP A 645 39.09 37.23 18.87
N SER A 646 38.06 37.51 18.05
CA SER A 646 38.07 38.32 16.81
C SER A 646 38.54 37.76 15.43
N ARG A 647 37.65 38.05 14.46
CA ARG A 647 37.81 38.15 12.99
C ARG A 647 37.76 36.88 12.14
N SER A 648 36.62 36.76 11.46
CA SER A 648 36.50 36.13 10.14
C SER A 648 37.52 36.72 9.15
N PRO A 649 37.95 35.92 8.17
CA PRO A 649 38.08 36.44 6.83
C PRO A 649 37.27 35.61 5.84
N LYS A 650 36.40 36.33 5.12
CA LYS A 650 35.96 35.98 3.77
C LYS A 650 37.20 35.71 2.90
N ARG A 651 37.27 34.57 2.21
CA ARG A 651 37.93 34.48 0.90
C ARG A 651 37.38 33.32 0.08
N LEU A 652 37.11 33.65 -1.19
CA LEU A 652 36.68 32.76 -2.26
C LEU A 652 37.64 31.58 -2.42
N CYS A 653 37.10 30.37 -2.59
CA CYS A 653 37.83 29.25 -3.15
C CYS A 653 37.33 28.98 -4.56
N ILE A 654 38.21 29.30 -5.51
CA ILE A 654 38.18 28.95 -6.92
C ILE A 654 38.24 27.41 -7.05
N GLU A 655 37.37 26.84 -7.90
CA GLU A 655 37.47 25.45 -8.36
C GLU A 655 38.87 25.13 -8.89
N PRO A 656 39.44 23.97 -8.53
CA PRO A 656 40.29 23.23 -9.43
C PRO A 656 39.49 22.05 -10.00
N ARG A 657 39.15 22.14 -11.29
CA ARG A 657 38.87 20.97 -12.12
C ARG A 657 40.03 19.98 -11.97
N SER A 658 39.77 18.82 -11.38
CA SER A 658 40.68 17.68 -11.42
C SER A 658 40.40 16.87 -12.69
N THR A 659 41.24 17.09 -13.70
CA THR A 659 41.48 16.14 -14.79
C THR A 659 42.31 14.98 -14.25
N LEU A 660 41.66 13.84 -14.03
CA LEU A 660 42.31 12.53 -13.88
C LEU A 660 41.51 11.50 -14.70
N VAL A 661 41.41 11.82 -15.99
CA VAL A 661 41.27 10.86 -17.08
C VAL A 661 42.69 10.64 -17.61
N ASP A 662 43.01 9.41 -18.02
CA ASP A 662 44.31 8.92 -18.48
C ASP A 662 45.29 8.42 -17.40
N GLN A 663 45.03 7.19 -16.92
CA GLN A 663 46.06 6.13 -16.82
C GLN A 663 45.42 4.77 -16.47
N ILE A 664 44.65 4.21 -17.40
CA ILE A 664 44.42 2.75 -17.47
C ILE A 664 44.60 2.34 -18.93
N SER A 665 45.86 2.20 -19.33
CA SER A 665 46.25 1.60 -20.62
C SER A 665 47.31 0.54 -20.35
N GLN A 666 46.90 -0.64 -19.90
CA GLN A 666 47.66 -1.88 -20.13
C GLN A 666 46.68 -3.03 -20.44
N THR A 667 46.81 -3.46 -21.69
CA THR A 667 46.38 -4.67 -22.42
C THR A 667 45.65 -5.78 -21.64
N PRO A 668 44.51 -6.30 -22.14
CA PRO A 668 43.79 -7.42 -21.53
C PRO A 668 44.48 -8.77 -21.82
N PRO A 669 44.62 -9.70 -20.86
CA PRO A 669 44.89 -11.08 -21.19
C PRO A 669 43.65 -11.72 -21.81
N ALA A 670 43.90 -12.70 -22.68
CA ALA A 670 42.96 -13.29 -23.62
C ALA A 670 41.59 -13.65 -23.04
N LYS A 671 40.54 -13.33 -23.81
CA LYS A 671 39.14 -13.72 -23.62
C LYS A 671 39.02 -15.23 -23.30
N GLN A 672 38.95 -15.58 -22.02
CA GLN A 672 38.21 -16.78 -21.61
C GLN A 672 36.74 -16.38 -21.59
N SER A 673 36.03 -16.82 -22.63
CA SER A 673 34.58 -16.74 -22.68
C SER A 673 34.00 -17.61 -21.55
N TYR A 674 33.80 -17.02 -20.37
CA TYR A 674 32.88 -17.56 -19.39
C TYR A 674 31.48 -17.28 -19.92
N THR A 675 30.97 -18.21 -20.74
CA THR A 675 29.54 -18.28 -21.03
C THR A 675 28.81 -18.45 -19.71
N LEU A 676 28.29 -17.36 -19.14
CA LEU A 676 27.32 -17.34 -18.04
C LEU A 676 25.97 -17.88 -18.56
N LYS A 677 25.93 -19.17 -18.89
CA LYS A 677 24.70 -19.94 -18.69
C LYS A 677 24.55 -20.04 -17.18
N ALA A 678 23.48 -19.46 -16.62
CA ALA A 678 23.16 -19.43 -15.20
C ALA A 678 23.40 -20.80 -14.54
N LYS A 679 24.61 -21.00 -13.99
CA LYS A 679 24.94 -22.13 -13.14
C LYS A 679 24.43 -21.77 -11.76
N TRP A 680 23.32 -22.41 -11.39
CA TRP A 680 22.76 -22.56 -10.05
C TRP A 680 23.83 -22.40 -8.96
N ARG A 681 23.73 -21.34 -8.16
CA ARG A 681 24.58 -21.16 -6.97
C ARG A 681 23.75 -21.52 -5.73
N PRO A 682 24.22 -22.45 -4.87
CA PRO A 682 23.46 -22.88 -3.70
C PRO A 682 23.16 -21.73 -2.73
N LEU A 683 21.93 -21.65 -2.22
CA LEU A 683 21.52 -20.65 -1.22
C LEU A 683 22.42 -20.67 0.02
N GLN A 684 22.95 -21.84 0.36
CA GLN A 684 23.91 -22.03 1.45
C GLN A 684 25.12 -21.10 1.32
N SER A 685 25.66 -20.91 0.11
CA SER A 685 26.82 -20.03 -0.13
C SER A 685 26.45 -18.55 -0.01
N THR A 686 25.25 -18.18 -0.45
CA THR A 686 24.74 -16.80 -0.44
C THR A 686 24.51 -16.27 0.98
N PHE A 687 24.06 -17.13 1.89
CA PHE A 687 23.77 -16.77 3.29
C PHE A 687 24.87 -17.12 4.28
N ALA A 688 25.94 -17.80 3.85
CA ALA A 688 27.09 -18.09 4.69
C ALA A 688 27.76 -16.81 5.23
N SER A 689 28.47 -16.95 6.35
CA SER A 689 29.17 -15.83 6.96
C SER A 689 30.19 -15.25 5.97
N PRO A 690 30.32 -13.91 5.85
CA PRO A 690 31.15 -13.27 4.82
C PRO A 690 32.60 -13.77 4.78
N THR A 691 33.14 -14.18 5.92
CA THR A 691 34.52 -14.63 6.10
C THR A 691 34.77 -16.10 5.73
N VAL A 692 33.72 -16.90 5.55
CA VAL A 692 33.82 -18.34 5.24
C VAL A 692 34.20 -18.52 3.76
N SER A 693 35.03 -19.51 3.46
CA SER A 693 35.36 -19.89 2.08
C SER A 693 34.17 -20.54 1.39
N ASN A 694 33.93 -20.18 0.14
CA ASN A 694 32.86 -20.72 -0.68
C ASN A 694 33.07 -22.22 -0.96
N PRO A 695 32.09 -23.10 -0.66
CA PRO A 695 32.23 -24.53 -0.91
C PRO A 695 32.22 -24.91 -2.41
N VAL A 696 31.75 -24.02 -3.30
CA VAL A 696 31.58 -24.31 -4.75
C VAL A 696 32.66 -23.65 -5.63
N GLY A 697 33.35 -22.62 -5.14
CA GLY A 697 34.40 -21.90 -5.84
C GLY A 697 35.65 -21.83 -4.97
N GLY A 698 36.70 -22.56 -5.34
CA GLY A 698 37.91 -22.69 -4.54
C GLY A 698 38.49 -21.33 -4.09
N ASN A 699 38.91 -21.27 -2.83
CA ASN A 699 39.55 -20.14 -2.12
C ASN A 699 38.83 -18.77 -2.09
N GLU A 700 37.75 -18.56 -2.85
CA GLU A 700 36.95 -17.33 -2.80
C GLU A 700 36.15 -17.25 -1.49
N LYS A 701 36.05 -16.05 -0.90
CA LYS A 701 35.20 -15.86 0.29
C LYS A 701 33.73 -15.75 -0.11
N CYS A 702 32.80 -16.20 0.74
CA CYS A 702 31.36 -16.02 0.51
C CYS A 702 30.96 -14.54 0.35
N ALA A 703 31.70 -13.61 0.97
CA ALA A 703 31.54 -12.17 0.73
C ALA A 703 31.74 -11.78 -0.74
N GLU A 704 32.76 -12.32 -1.41
CA GLU A 704 33.07 -12.02 -2.81
C GLU A 704 31.96 -12.52 -3.72
N VAL A 705 31.44 -13.71 -3.44
CA VAL A 705 30.30 -14.31 -4.16
C VAL A 705 29.04 -13.47 -3.96
N GLY A 706 28.71 -13.11 -2.72
CA GLY A 706 27.51 -12.32 -2.41
C GLY A 706 27.55 -10.93 -3.04
N VAL A 707 28.71 -10.26 -2.98
CA VAL A 707 28.93 -8.96 -3.64
C VAL A 707 28.83 -9.12 -5.16
N HIS A 708 29.48 -10.12 -5.76
CA HIS A 708 29.42 -10.36 -7.20
C HIS A 708 27.98 -10.60 -7.68
N ILE A 709 27.20 -11.44 -6.97
CA ILE A 709 25.80 -11.69 -7.31
C ILE A 709 25.01 -10.38 -7.28
N PHE A 710 25.18 -9.58 -6.22
CA PHE A 710 24.49 -8.31 -6.09
C PHE A 710 24.80 -7.36 -7.25
N PHE A 711 26.09 -7.15 -7.57
CA PHE A 711 26.47 -6.31 -8.71
C PHE A 711 26.01 -6.89 -10.06
N SER A 712 26.00 -8.22 -10.22
CA SER A 712 25.46 -8.84 -11.44
C SER A 712 23.96 -8.57 -11.61
N LYS A 713 23.19 -8.54 -10.51
CA LYS A 713 21.78 -8.16 -10.54
C LYS A 713 21.60 -6.69 -10.92
N VAL A 714 22.39 -5.81 -10.31
CA VAL A 714 22.40 -4.37 -10.64
C VAL A 714 22.72 -4.15 -12.13
N ASP A 715 23.75 -4.82 -12.67
CA ASP A 715 24.12 -4.70 -14.08
C ASP A 715 23.04 -5.22 -15.04
N LEU A 716 22.33 -6.30 -14.66
CA LEU A 716 21.20 -6.83 -15.44
C LEU A 716 20.01 -5.86 -15.45
N GLU A 717 19.74 -5.18 -14.34
CA GLU A 717 18.65 -4.20 -14.25
C GLU A 717 19.00 -2.88 -14.96
N VAL A 718 20.25 -2.42 -14.85
CA VAL A 718 20.73 -1.21 -15.54
C VAL A 718 20.87 -1.44 -17.05
N GLY A 719 21.23 -2.64 -17.50
CA GLY A 719 21.35 -3.00 -18.91
C GLY A 719 20.02 -3.13 -19.66
N CYS A 720 18.88 -3.02 -18.97
CA CYS A 720 17.54 -3.03 -19.56
C CYS A 720 16.96 -1.62 -19.85
N TYR A 721 17.70 -0.55 -19.57
CA TYR A 721 17.32 0.84 -19.86
C TYR A 721 17.96 1.41 -21.14
#